data_AF-A0A7G8J442-F1
#
_entry.id   AF-A0A7G8J442-F1
#
_cell.length_a   1.000
_cell.length_b   1.000
_cell.length_c   1.000
_cell.angle_alpha   90.00
_cell.angle_beta   90.00
_cell.angle_gamma   90.00
#
_symmetry.space_group_name_H-M   'P 1'
#
loop_
_entity.id
_entity.type
_entity.pdbx_description
1 polymer ?
#
loop_
_entity_poly.entity_id
_entity_poly.type
_entity_poly.pdbx_seq_one_letter_code
_entity_poly.pdbx_strand_id
1 'polypeptide(L)'
;MSDFFGGGMTYQANPAGSDITDFDPTRDRLDFGEISVHGLILGALPDGTAAIVNPWADQVQAMLGLSWNDLSLDNLGVVGNEHLRQDIGAVLSWEKNIGAREPGTVYVRSHQFGVQEVINDFDPQTQKLSFLYTGTRERLFVVDTDQGLLIQFEPTNQSVLLKGVQRSELIGANLEFHHDQVMEDNLEVPFGFTEDEVSLVSRAGLLTPQAPSGASTDGEQVRAGQMVSPDFTVMAMESPHSMHDHSMHQHSMPGDGMSSEGMAAMGKTMVVSDIDTVLTSAAELQASVAGQLYSGGMGGTLTLSNNSNVGLQDWSFTFLTNQPGFESWSAESSVTDLGGGTYQVMITPPAWGLEIPAGGSVGLSFNAGSTGLSDSGALTNAMFFVETSVVGDPASVHNEVSGTVAPIVGETPVVVETSPVDQTSPLIDAPSVMPDPQGLSVSATITDGWSGIFAGEITVTNVGDGSAGNDWSVDVVMDAPLTMVSNFEVTSALRSDGRYDVSISPKSWAAPLAPGASQASYYQAAGEFIDPAQVFDFRESVVVAESPASTPMVEPSIEATVATSVDVQTPNGGSDKRIVTYFEEWGVYERDINLSDVNGQAMTHLNYSFFDVKADGSVQLFDTYAAQEKRFDAADQVSRTFTTAEYQAVDPALIAAYNSDRYTITETADSVTVTSVPVGWNNAGPQDAGNFEQLSRFKDLNPNVELGFALGGWTLSDEFSTAFATQAGRDQFTSDVVDIFNTYEFFSVVDFDWEYPGGGGDLGNASSSNDGANFALVLEQLRSELDALELQTGGNYEVSIATAGGSEKLANLNLAGIDSYVDFYNVMTYDFHGGWENQTGHQAAMTGDANNYDVTTAVSVFEEAGVALNKVVLGAPAYTRAWGGVEDGGTFGYQQLGMGAAAQGSFEAGVYDYKDIVSDVITGQTNLYWDDNSKAAFIYNGDEWSSIETTATIAGKAAYVQEKDLGGMMFWAISNDAEGDLSLVKAADDILRQGGSYSEAVENAPEFDAILGGNGVFSVSDFTAFA
;
A
#
# COMPACT_ATOMS: atom_id res chain seq x y z
N MET A 1 18.26 3.50 -42.24
CA MET A 1 19.16 3.37 -43.40
C MET A 1 18.92 2.01 -44.03
N SER A 2 18.81 1.92 -45.36
CA SER A 2 18.68 0.65 -46.09
C SER A 2 19.95 -0.18 -45.93
N ASP A 3 19.87 -1.33 -45.27
CA ASP A 3 21.02 -2.21 -45.10
C ASP A 3 21.39 -2.86 -46.44
N PHE A 4 22.61 -2.57 -46.86
CA PHE A 4 23.14 -2.82 -48.18
C PHE A 4 23.81 -4.21 -48.15
N PHE A 5 23.32 -5.12 -49.00
CA PHE A 5 23.73 -6.51 -49.23
C PHE A 5 23.03 -7.60 -48.39
N GLY A 6 21.78 -7.93 -48.74
CA GLY A 6 21.12 -9.14 -48.21
C GLY A 6 19.80 -9.56 -48.84
N GLY A 7 18.96 -8.67 -49.39
CA GLY A 7 17.73 -9.08 -50.09
C GLY A 7 16.72 -9.92 -49.30
N GLY A 8 16.82 -9.94 -47.97
CA GLY A 8 15.84 -10.53 -47.05
C GLY A 8 14.80 -9.52 -46.57
N MET A 9 13.73 -10.03 -45.97
CA MET A 9 12.61 -9.29 -45.39
C MET A 9 12.79 -9.15 -43.87
N THR A 10 12.30 -8.05 -43.32
CA THR A 10 12.19 -7.86 -41.87
C THR A 10 10.74 -8.03 -41.46
N TYR A 11 10.49 -8.87 -40.46
CA TYR A 11 9.19 -9.16 -39.88
C TYR A 11 9.11 -8.55 -38.48
N GLN A 12 8.01 -7.87 -38.19
CA GLN A 12 7.76 -7.35 -36.84
C GLN A 12 7.35 -8.50 -35.92
N ALA A 13 8.05 -8.61 -34.78
CA ALA A 13 7.70 -9.52 -33.71
C ALA A 13 6.60 -8.87 -32.86
N ASN A 14 5.39 -9.42 -32.92
CA ASN A 14 4.24 -8.87 -32.21
C ASN A 14 3.28 -10.03 -31.90
N PRO A 15 3.06 -10.39 -30.62
CA PRO A 15 2.14 -11.49 -30.25
C PRO A 15 0.71 -11.32 -30.79
N ALA A 16 0.25 -10.08 -31.00
CA ALA A 16 -1.05 -9.76 -31.58
C ALA A 16 -1.04 -9.70 -33.13
N GLY A 17 0.14 -9.85 -33.73
CA GLY A 17 0.35 -9.87 -35.17
C GLY A 17 -0.11 -11.18 -35.81
N SER A 18 -0.30 -11.16 -37.14
CA SER A 18 -0.55 -12.39 -37.90
C SER A 18 0.68 -13.29 -37.91
N ASP A 19 0.47 -14.60 -37.92
CA ASP A 19 1.54 -15.60 -38.09
C ASP A 19 2.51 -15.24 -39.21
N ILE A 20 3.79 -15.44 -38.93
CA ILE A 20 4.87 -15.22 -39.87
C ILE A 20 4.96 -16.46 -40.79
N THR A 21 4.76 -16.22 -42.08
CA THR A 21 4.86 -17.24 -43.13
C THR A 21 6.01 -16.94 -44.08
N ASP A 22 6.63 -17.98 -44.65
CA ASP A 22 7.70 -17.87 -45.66
C ASP A 22 8.99 -17.15 -45.17
N PHE A 23 9.25 -17.13 -43.86
CA PHE A 23 10.49 -16.61 -43.30
C PHE A 23 11.68 -17.47 -43.74
N ASP A 24 12.72 -16.84 -44.31
CA ASP A 24 13.95 -17.47 -44.79
C ASP A 24 15.09 -17.25 -43.78
N PRO A 25 15.47 -18.26 -42.97
CA PRO A 25 16.49 -18.12 -41.94
C PRO A 25 17.88 -17.73 -42.46
N THR A 26 18.10 -17.78 -43.78
CA THR A 26 19.39 -17.41 -44.37
C THR A 26 19.54 -15.90 -44.62
N ARG A 27 18.45 -15.12 -44.56
CA ARG A 27 18.48 -13.69 -44.91
C ARG A 27 17.42 -12.81 -44.23
N ASP A 28 16.35 -13.38 -43.68
CA ASP A 28 15.28 -12.63 -43.05
C ASP A 28 15.59 -12.33 -41.58
N ARG A 29 14.97 -11.26 -41.06
CA ARG A 29 15.17 -10.77 -39.69
C ARG A 29 13.85 -10.54 -38.95
N LEU A 30 13.87 -10.75 -37.64
CA LEU A 30 12.84 -10.32 -36.70
C LEU A 30 13.22 -8.95 -36.14
N ASP A 31 12.26 -8.03 -36.14
CA ASP A 31 12.36 -6.72 -35.50
C ASP A 31 11.44 -6.70 -34.29
N PHE A 32 12.03 -6.52 -33.11
CA PHE A 32 11.32 -6.49 -31.84
C PHE A 32 10.90 -5.05 -31.46
N GLY A 33 11.32 -4.04 -32.23
CA GLY A 33 11.04 -2.64 -31.94
C GLY A 33 11.49 -2.21 -30.54
N GLU A 34 10.71 -1.32 -29.92
CA GLU A 34 10.87 -0.84 -28.54
C GLU A 34 9.97 -1.64 -27.56
N ILE A 35 9.62 -2.88 -27.90
CA ILE A 35 8.71 -3.69 -27.07
C ILE A 35 9.43 -4.13 -25.79
N SER A 36 8.80 -3.86 -24.65
CA SER A 36 9.24 -4.29 -23.32
C SER A 36 9.15 -5.81 -23.17
N VAL A 37 10.05 -6.40 -22.37
CA VAL A 37 10.01 -7.82 -21.98
C VAL A 37 8.67 -8.22 -21.34
N HIS A 38 7.98 -7.26 -20.71
CA HIS A 38 6.64 -7.42 -20.15
C HIS A 38 5.57 -7.72 -21.19
N GLY A 39 5.75 -7.35 -22.46
CA GLY A 39 4.77 -7.58 -23.50
C GLY A 39 5.01 -8.84 -24.33
N LEU A 40 6.17 -9.50 -24.15
CA LEU A 40 6.66 -10.47 -25.12
C LEU A 40 7.68 -11.44 -24.49
N ILE A 41 7.36 -12.73 -24.56
CA ILE A 41 8.29 -13.84 -24.32
C ILE A 41 8.43 -14.71 -25.57
N LEU A 42 9.47 -15.54 -25.63
CA LEU A 42 9.60 -16.56 -26.67
C LEU A 42 8.97 -17.87 -26.20
N GLY A 43 8.15 -18.47 -27.06
CA GLY A 43 7.53 -19.77 -26.85
C GLY A 43 7.83 -20.76 -27.98
N ALA A 44 7.67 -22.04 -27.71
CA ALA A 44 7.68 -23.12 -28.69
C ALA A 44 6.38 -23.90 -28.53
N LEU A 45 5.55 -23.88 -29.58
CA LEU A 45 4.27 -24.59 -29.61
C LEU A 45 4.48 -26.11 -29.47
N PRO A 46 3.42 -26.88 -29.14
CA PRO A 46 3.55 -28.33 -28.93
C PRO A 46 4.11 -29.13 -30.11
N ASP A 47 4.06 -28.58 -31.33
CA ASP A 47 4.64 -29.19 -32.53
C ASP A 47 6.10 -28.75 -32.82
N GLY A 48 6.69 -27.92 -31.95
CA GLY A 48 8.03 -27.37 -32.06
C GLY A 48 8.12 -26.05 -32.82
N THR A 49 7.00 -25.49 -33.27
CA THR A 49 6.96 -24.20 -33.98
C THR A 49 7.37 -23.05 -33.05
N ALA A 50 8.32 -22.22 -33.49
CA ALA A 50 8.72 -21.01 -32.79
C ALA A 50 7.56 -20.00 -32.72
N ALA A 51 7.38 -19.37 -31.57
CA ALA A 51 6.25 -18.50 -31.30
C ALA A 51 6.66 -17.29 -30.47
N ILE A 52 6.06 -16.15 -30.79
CA ILE A 52 6.16 -14.91 -30.02
C ILE A 52 4.87 -14.80 -29.22
N VAL A 53 5.00 -14.77 -27.89
CA VAL A 53 3.89 -15.00 -26.97
C VAL A 53 3.73 -13.80 -26.05
N ASN A 54 2.48 -13.39 -25.81
CA ASN A 54 2.18 -12.43 -24.76
C ASN A 54 2.06 -13.19 -23.43
N PRO A 55 2.86 -12.89 -22.40
CA PRO A 55 2.79 -13.60 -21.12
C PRO A 55 1.46 -13.37 -20.36
N TRP A 56 0.72 -12.30 -20.68
CA TRP A 56 -0.47 -11.86 -19.94
C TRP A 56 -1.79 -12.04 -20.71
N ALA A 57 -1.73 -12.42 -21.98
CA ALA A 57 -2.90 -12.56 -22.83
C ALA A 57 -2.81 -13.81 -23.72
N ASP A 58 -3.96 -14.34 -24.13
CA ASP A 58 -4.03 -15.44 -25.11
C ASP A 58 -3.74 -14.93 -26.53
N GLN A 59 -2.50 -14.46 -26.73
CA GLN A 59 -1.99 -13.90 -27.98
C GLN A 59 -0.67 -14.57 -28.33
N VAL A 60 -0.63 -15.16 -29.52
CA VAL A 60 0.54 -15.87 -30.03
C VAL A 60 0.68 -15.58 -31.52
N GLN A 61 1.87 -15.16 -31.93
CA GLN A 61 2.28 -15.09 -33.33
C GLN A 61 3.22 -16.26 -33.64
N ALA A 62 2.77 -17.21 -34.45
CA ALA A 62 3.57 -18.39 -34.80
C ALA A 62 4.47 -18.14 -36.02
N MET A 63 5.67 -18.71 -36.01
CA MET A 63 6.61 -18.72 -37.13
C MET A 63 6.47 -20.04 -37.90
N LEU A 64 5.47 -20.12 -38.79
CA LEU A 64 5.06 -21.38 -39.41
C LEU A 64 6.21 -22.07 -40.16
N GLY A 65 6.50 -23.31 -39.76
CA GLY A 65 7.53 -24.15 -40.37
C GLY A 65 8.96 -23.90 -39.87
N LEU A 66 9.12 -23.09 -38.82
CA LEU A 66 10.42 -22.82 -38.18
C LEU A 66 10.38 -23.18 -36.70
N SER A 67 11.51 -23.67 -36.21
CA SER A 67 11.82 -23.79 -34.79
C SER A 67 12.89 -22.77 -34.38
N TRP A 68 13.01 -22.48 -33.08
CA TRP A 68 14.07 -21.60 -32.57
C TRP A 68 15.48 -22.11 -32.90
N ASN A 69 15.65 -23.43 -33.08
CA ASN A 69 16.91 -24.02 -33.50
C ASN A 69 17.30 -23.65 -34.94
N ASP A 70 16.34 -23.31 -35.80
CA ASP A 70 16.57 -22.91 -37.19
C ASP A 70 17.08 -21.46 -37.33
N LEU A 71 16.95 -20.64 -36.28
CA LEU A 71 17.31 -19.22 -36.27
C LEU A 71 18.69 -18.97 -35.63
N SER A 72 19.33 -17.84 -35.92
CA SER A 72 20.57 -17.38 -35.30
C SER A 72 20.47 -15.91 -34.89
N LEU A 73 21.49 -15.38 -34.21
CA LEU A 73 21.55 -13.95 -33.88
C LEU A 73 21.50 -13.04 -35.12
N ASP A 74 21.94 -13.52 -36.29
CA ASP A 74 21.86 -12.74 -37.54
C ASP A 74 20.41 -12.54 -38.03
N ASN A 75 19.49 -13.37 -37.54
CA ASN A 75 18.05 -13.27 -37.79
C ASN A 75 17.36 -12.31 -36.82
N LEU A 76 18.06 -11.69 -35.88
CA LEU A 76 17.49 -10.74 -34.93
C LEU A 76 17.94 -9.31 -35.27
N GLY A 77 17.02 -8.36 -35.17
CA GLY A 77 17.33 -6.94 -35.17
C GLY A 77 18.10 -6.51 -33.92
N VAL A 78 18.41 -5.22 -33.84
CA VAL A 78 18.88 -4.62 -32.58
C VAL A 78 17.72 -4.67 -31.60
N VAL A 79 17.98 -5.16 -30.39
CA VAL A 79 16.96 -5.25 -29.32
C VAL A 79 17.33 -4.23 -28.25
N GLY A 80 16.48 -3.21 -28.05
CA GLY A 80 16.75 -2.09 -27.15
C GLY A 80 16.71 -2.46 -25.67
N ASN A 81 15.72 -3.25 -25.27
CA ASN A 81 15.53 -3.71 -23.90
C ASN A 81 16.58 -4.77 -23.50
N GLU A 82 17.22 -4.58 -22.33
CA GLU A 82 18.31 -5.40 -21.80
C GLU A 82 17.82 -6.81 -21.44
N HIS A 83 16.78 -6.92 -20.61
CA HIS A 83 16.19 -8.18 -20.19
C HIS A 83 15.69 -9.04 -21.36
N LEU A 84 15.00 -8.41 -22.32
CA LEU A 84 14.52 -9.10 -23.51
C LEU A 84 15.68 -9.66 -24.34
N ARG A 85 16.85 -8.99 -24.38
CA ARG A 85 18.05 -9.57 -25.01
C ARG A 85 18.46 -10.85 -24.29
N GLN A 86 18.44 -10.84 -22.97
CA GLN A 86 18.84 -11.99 -22.18
C GLN A 86 17.88 -13.17 -22.36
N ASP A 87 16.58 -12.93 -22.35
CA ASP A 87 15.54 -13.96 -22.54
C ASP A 87 15.59 -14.61 -23.92
N ILE A 88 15.72 -13.79 -24.96
CA ILE A 88 15.94 -14.29 -26.33
C ILE A 88 17.23 -15.10 -26.40
N GLY A 89 18.28 -14.60 -25.74
CA GLY A 89 19.58 -15.26 -25.64
C GLY A 89 19.52 -16.63 -24.96
N ALA A 90 18.78 -16.72 -23.86
CA ALA A 90 18.55 -17.94 -23.09
C ALA A 90 17.87 -19.02 -23.93
N VAL A 91 16.74 -18.70 -24.59
CA VAL A 91 15.99 -19.66 -25.43
C VAL A 91 16.83 -20.15 -26.61
N LEU A 92 17.50 -19.24 -27.33
CA LEU A 92 18.35 -19.63 -28.46
C LEU A 92 19.54 -20.49 -28.02
N SER A 93 20.13 -20.18 -26.86
CA SER A 93 21.25 -20.96 -26.31
C SER A 93 20.82 -22.34 -25.88
N TRP A 94 19.63 -22.47 -25.29
CA TRP A 94 19.05 -23.77 -24.94
C TRP A 94 18.90 -24.66 -26.17
N GLU A 95 18.22 -24.14 -27.20
CA GLU A 95 17.89 -24.89 -28.42
C GLU A 95 19.14 -25.30 -29.21
N LYS A 96 20.22 -24.51 -29.12
CA LYS A 96 21.51 -24.79 -29.74
C LYS A 96 22.49 -25.56 -28.86
N ASN A 97 22.11 -25.86 -27.61
CA ASN A 97 22.97 -26.48 -26.62
C ASN A 97 24.29 -25.70 -26.43
N ILE A 98 24.19 -24.39 -26.26
CA ILE A 98 25.28 -23.43 -26.00
C ILE A 98 25.23 -23.03 -24.52
N GLY A 99 26.41 -22.87 -23.90
CA GLY A 99 26.59 -22.57 -22.48
C GLY A 99 27.19 -23.75 -21.71
N ALA A 100 28.02 -23.44 -20.70
CA ALA A 100 28.61 -24.48 -19.86
C ALA A 100 27.52 -25.15 -19.00
N ARG A 101 27.58 -26.49 -18.90
CA ARG A 101 26.69 -27.27 -18.04
C ARG A 101 27.49 -28.04 -17.02
N GLU A 102 27.26 -27.77 -15.75
CA GLU A 102 27.98 -28.40 -14.65
C GLU A 102 27.37 -29.75 -14.27
N PRO A 103 28.19 -30.78 -13.96
CA PRO A 103 27.68 -32.04 -13.45
C PRO A 103 26.95 -31.84 -12.11
N GLY A 104 25.76 -32.42 -11.98
CA GLY A 104 24.95 -32.30 -10.76
C GLY A 104 23.95 -31.14 -10.77
N THR A 105 23.89 -30.35 -11.84
CA THR A 105 22.91 -29.27 -12.02
C THR A 105 21.78 -29.70 -12.96
N VAL A 106 20.55 -29.47 -12.53
CA VAL A 106 19.33 -29.55 -13.36
C VAL A 106 19.09 -28.16 -13.93
N TYR A 107 19.07 -28.04 -15.25
CA TYR A 107 18.82 -26.77 -15.93
C TYR A 107 17.35 -26.69 -16.32
N VAL A 108 16.69 -25.63 -15.83
CA VAL A 108 15.28 -25.35 -16.03
C VAL A 108 15.10 -24.55 -17.31
N ARG A 109 14.02 -24.83 -18.03
CA ARG A 109 13.55 -24.09 -19.19
C ARG A 109 12.07 -23.82 -19.03
N SER A 110 11.57 -22.83 -19.76
CA SER A 110 10.22 -22.31 -19.59
C SER A 110 9.48 -22.10 -20.91
N HIS A 111 10.19 -22.03 -22.04
CA HIS A 111 9.60 -21.66 -23.34
C HIS A 111 8.80 -22.77 -24.06
N GLN A 112 8.69 -24.01 -23.57
CA GLN A 112 8.04 -25.11 -24.30
C GLN A 112 6.60 -25.38 -23.85
N PHE A 113 5.63 -25.29 -24.76
CA PHE A 113 4.22 -25.41 -24.40
C PHE A 113 3.82 -26.82 -23.97
N GLY A 114 3.29 -26.93 -22.75
CA GLY A 114 2.66 -28.13 -22.20
C GLY A 114 3.62 -29.30 -21.92
N VAL A 115 4.92 -29.03 -21.80
CA VAL A 115 5.92 -30.07 -21.51
C VAL A 115 6.21 -30.13 -20.01
N GLN A 116 6.16 -31.34 -19.44
CA GLN A 116 6.54 -31.61 -18.06
C GLN A 116 7.78 -32.51 -18.00
N GLU A 117 8.78 -32.10 -17.23
CA GLU A 117 9.96 -32.89 -16.92
C GLU A 117 9.86 -33.48 -15.51
N VAL A 118 10.24 -34.75 -15.35
CA VAL A 118 10.21 -35.43 -14.05
C VAL A 118 11.62 -35.82 -13.65
N ILE A 119 12.11 -35.26 -12.54
CA ILE A 119 13.40 -35.57 -11.94
C ILE A 119 13.16 -36.54 -10.78
N ASN A 120 13.67 -37.77 -10.89
CA ASN A 120 13.32 -38.84 -9.94
C ASN A 120 14.26 -38.96 -8.72
N ASP A 121 15.48 -38.41 -8.82
CA ASP A 121 16.54 -38.60 -7.82
C ASP A 121 17.29 -37.28 -7.58
N PHE A 122 16.56 -36.17 -7.41
CA PHE A 122 17.19 -34.90 -7.04
C PHE A 122 17.65 -34.98 -5.58
N ASP A 123 18.93 -34.72 -5.32
CA ASP A 123 19.51 -34.66 -3.97
C ASP A 123 19.71 -33.20 -3.54
N PRO A 124 18.84 -32.67 -2.66
CA PRO A 124 18.94 -31.29 -2.17
C PRO A 124 20.24 -30.99 -1.43
N GLN A 125 21.02 -31.99 -1.03
CA GLN A 125 22.30 -31.76 -0.35
C GLN A 125 23.47 -31.51 -1.31
N THR A 126 23.37 -31.93 -2.57
CA THR A 126 24.51 -31.95 -3.48
C THR A 126 24.22 -31.42 -4.89
N GLN A 127 22.94 -31.28 -5.25
CA GLN A 127 22.54 -30.88 -6.60
C GLN A 127 21.95 -29.48 -6.64
N LYS A 128 21.91 -28.90 -7.84
CA LYS A 128 21.41 -27.55 -8.08
C LYS A 128 20.31 -27.51 -9.13
N LEU A 129 19.49 -26.48 -9.08
CA LEU A 129 18.50 -26.06 -10.06
C LEU A 129 18.95 -24.72 -10.64
N SER A 130 19.16 -24.67 -11.95
CA SER A 130 19.63 -23.46 -12.63
C SER A 130 18.58 -22.91 -13.60
N PHE A 131 18.25 -21.64 -13.43
CA PHE A 131 17.27 -20.88 -14.20
C PHE A 131 17.93 -20.04 -15.31
N LEU A 132 19.20 -20.30 -15.62
CA LEU A 132 19.95 -19.56 -16.64
C LEU A 132 19.30 -19.56 -18.02
N TYR A 133 18.47 -20.56 -18.33
CA TYR A 133 17.79 -20.70 -19.62
C TYR A 133 16.27 -20.42 -19.56
N THR A 134 15.79 -19.83 -18.47
CA THR A 134 14.39 -19.41 -18.36
C THR A 134 14.24 -17.94 -18.74
N GLY A 135 13.08 -17.59 -19.29
CA GLY A 135 12.65 -16.20 -19.41
C GLY A 135 12.34 -15.64 -18.03
N THR A 136 12.44 -14.32 -17.87
CA THR A 136 12.29 -13.71 -16.55
C THR A 136 10.89 -13.20 -16.23
N ARG A 137 10.06 -12.97 -17.26
CA ARG A 137 8.66 -12.49 -17.11
C ARG A 137 7.58 -13.55 -17.37
N GLU A 138 7.94 -14.83 -17.27
CA GLU A 138 7.00 -15.96 -17.25
C GLU A 138 6.52 -16.21 -15.83
N ARG A 139 5.21 -16.27 -15.58
CA ARG A 139 4.69 -16.44 -14.21
C ARG A 139 5.12 -17.79 -13.65
N LEU A 140 6.01 -17.75 -12.64
CA LEU A 140 6.60 -18.91 -12.01
C LEU A 140 5.79 -19.34 -10.78
N PHE A 141 5.32 -20.58 -10.77
CA PHE A 141 4.64 -21.21 -9.67
C PHE A 141 5.48 -22.34 -9.09
N VAL A 142 5.57 -22.40 -7.77
CA VAL A 142 6.30 -23.44 -7.04
C VAL A 142 5.39 -24.01 -5.98
N VAL A 143 4.98 -25.27 -6.16
CA VAL A 143 3.93 -25.89 -5.36
C VAL A 143 4.38 -27.27 -4.86
N ASP A 144 4.25 -27.50 -3.55
CA ASP A 144 4.40 -28.83 -2.98
C ASP A 144 3.17 -29.68 -3.33
N THR A 145 3.40 -30.82 -3.97
CA THR A 145 2.35 -31.79 -4.32
C THR A 145 2.60 -33.12 -3.61
N ASP A 146 1.60 -34.00 -3.61
CA ASP A 146 1.75 -35.39 -3.12
C ASP A 146 2.88 -36.17 -3.83
N GLN A 147 3.30 -35.72 -5.02
CA GLN A 147 4.36 -36.37 -5.79
C GLN A 147 5.74 -35.75 -5.58
N GLY A 148 5.84 -34.57 -4.96
CA GLY A 148 7.05 -33.75 -4.84
C GLY A 148 6.82 -32.30 -5.29
N LEU A 149 7.91 -31.54 -5.38
CA LEU A 149 7.92 -30.12 -5.72
C LEU A 149 7.68 -29.90 -7.21
N LEU A 150 6.59 -29.23 -7.56
CA LEU A 150 6.25 -28.83 -8.91
C LEU A 150 6.67 -27.37 -9.14
N ILE A 151 7.50 -27.14 -10.16
CA ILE A 151 7.91 -25.84 -10.66
C ILE A 151 7.24 -25.66 -12.02
N GLN A 152 6.42 -24.63 -12.21
CA GLN A 152 5.62 -24.44 -13.43
C GLN A 152 5.67 -22.99 -13.92
N PHE A 153 5.68 -22.80 -15.23
CA PHE A 153 5.69 -21.50 -15.90
C PHE A 153 4.40 -21.28 -16.69
N GLU A 154 3.83 -20.09 -16.63
CA GLU A 154 2.73 -19.65 -17.49
C GLU A 154 3.17 -18.51 -18.43
N PRO A 155 2.56 -18.40 -19.63
CA PRO A 155 1.42 -19.17 -20.15
C PRO A 155 1.79 -20.51 -20.82
N THR A 156 3.08 -20.86 -20.87
CA THR A 156 3.54 -22.05 -21.59
C THR A 156 3.07 -23.36 -20.95
N ASN A 157 2.79 -23.39 -19.65
CA ASN A 157 2.57 -24.59 -18.86
C ASN A 157 3.77 -25.56 -18.89
N GLN A 158 4.97 -25.06 -19.21
CA GLN A 158 6.20 -25.81 -19.02
C GLN A 158 6.39 -26.08 -17.52
N SER A 159 6.75 -27.31 -17.14
CA SER A 159 6.97 -27.64 -15.73
C SER A 159 8.09 -28.64 -15.47
N VAL A 160 8.63 -28.60 -14.25
CA VAL A 160 9.60 -29.54 -13.70
C VAL A 160 9.06 -30.07 -12.37
N LEU A 161 8.90 -31.38 -12.26
CA LEU A 161 8.52 -32.07 -11.02
C LEU A 161 9.76 -32.74 -10.41
N LEU A 162 10.17 -32.28 -9.23
CA LEU A 162 11.20 -32.93 -8.42
C LEU A 162 10.52 -33.96 -7.53
N LYS A 163 10.50 -35.21 -8.01
CA LYS A 163 9.72 -36.25 -7.39
C LYS A 163 10.27 -36.62 -6.02
N GLY A 164 9.41 -36.58 -5.00
CA GLY A 164 9.75 -36.95 -3.63
C GLY A 164 10.66 -35.97 -2.91
N VAL A 165 10.83 -34.75 -3.45
CA VAL A 165 11.49 -33.63 -2.79
C VAL A 165 10.44 -32.58 -2.52
N GLN A 166 10.31 -32.14 -1.27
CA GLN A 166 9.46 -31.01 -0.90
C GLN A 166 10.27 -29.71 -0.89
N ARG A 167 9.57 -28.58 -1.01
CA ARG A 167 10.19 -27.26 -0.96
C ARG A 167 11.01 -27.05 0.29
N SER A 168 10.51 -27.50 1.45
CA SER A 168 11.19 -27.40 2.75
C SER A 168 12.54 -28.11 2.82
N GLU A 169 12.83 -29.00 1.87
CA GLU A 169 14.09 -29.75 1.80
C GLU A 169 15.18 -29.03 1.01
N LEU A 170 14.85 -27.95 0.30
CA LEU A 170 15.81 -27.13 -0.42
C LEU A 170 16.62 -26.23 0.54
N ILE A 171 17.73 -25.74 0.02
CA ILE A 171 18.53 -24.64 0.58
C ILE A 171 18.84 -23.61 -0.51
N GLY A 172 19.11 -22.36 -0.14
CA GLY A 172 19.34 -21.28 -1.11
C GLY A 172 20.48 -21.59 -2.11
N ALA A 173 21.53 -22.28 -1.66
CA ALA A 173 22.62 -22.77 -2.51
C ALA A 173 22.21 -23.80 -3.58
N ASN A 174 21.01 -24.39 -3.49
CA ASN A 174 20.47 -25.22 -4.56
C ASN A 174 20.02 -24.41 -5.77
N LEU A 175 19.65 -23.13 -5.61
CA LEU A 175 19.06 -22.33 -6.67
C LEU A 175 20.12 -21.43 -7.32
N GLU A 176 20.20 -21.45 -8.65
CA GLU A 176 21.10 -20.64 -9.48
C GLU A 176 20.30 -19.77 -10.46
N PHE A 177 20.41 -18.46 -10.32
CA PHE A 177 19.75 -17.45 -11.14
C PHE A 177 20.77 -16.50 -11.79
N HIS A 178 20.36 -15.79 -12.84
CA HIS A 178 21.04 -14.56 -13.25
C HIS A 178 20.77 -13.43 -12.24
N HIS A 179 21.54 -12.34 -12.29
CA HIS A 179 21.36 -11.20 -11.38
C HIS A 179 19.94 -10.65 -11.44
N ASP A 180 19.48 -10.29 -12.63
CA ASP A 180 18.19 -9.59 -12.82
C ASP A 180 17.00 -10.50 -12.49
N GLN A 181 17.15 -11.81 -12.68
CA GLN A 181 16.15 -12.81 -12.27
C GLN A 181 15.84 -12.79 -10.76
N VAL A 182 16.77 -12.30 -9.95
CA VAL A 182 16.59 -12.15 -8.50
C VAL A 182 16.29 -10.70 -8.19
N MET A 183 17.13 -9.77 -8.65
CA MET A 183 17.05 -8.38 -8.23
C MET A 183 15.89 -7.59 -8.83
N GLU A 184 15.35 -8.03 -9.97
CA GLU A 184 14.27 -7.33 -10.66
C GLU A 184 13.00 -8.19 -10.79
N ASP A 185 13.15 -9.52 -10.84
CA ASP A 185 12.05 -10.44 -11.14
C ASP A 185 11.64 -11.35 -9.96
N ASN A 186 12.39 -11.33 -8.85
CA ASN A 186 12.09 -12.05 -7.60
C ASN A 186 11.80 -13.56 -7.79
N LEU A 187 12.47 -14.24 -8.72
CA LEU A 187 12.18 -15.64 -9.07
C LEU A 187 12.48 -16.63 -7.93
N GLU A 188 13.20 -16.21 -6.89
CA GLU A 188 13.46 -16.96 -5.67
C GLU A 188 12.31 -16.95 -4.66
N VAL A 189 11.46 -15.93 -4.67
CA VAL A 189 10.39 -15.74 -3.68
C VAL A 189 9.39 -16.92 -3.67
N PRO A 190 8.95 -17.47 -4.83
CA PRO A 190 8.10 -18.67 -4.84
C PRO A 190 8.72 -19.90 -4.16
N PHE A 191 10.05 -19.94 -3.99
CA PHE A 191 10.75 -20.99 -3.24
C PHE A 191 10.86 -20.71 -1.73
N GLY A 192 10.50 -19.51 -1.28
CA GLY A 192 10.59 -19.07 0.12
C GLY A 192 12.01 -18.72 0.55
N PHE A 193 12.81 -18.15 -0.34
CA PHE A 193 14.13 -17.62 -0.02
C PHE A 193 14.14 -16.11 -0.21
N THR A 194 15.07 -15.42 0.43
CA THR A 194 15.37 -14.00 0.17
C THR A 194 16.44 -13.85 -0.90
N GLU A 195 16.56 -12.65 -1.46
CA GLU A 195 17.52 -12.34 -2.52
C GLU A 195 18.94 -12.80 -2.15
N ASP A 196 19.42 -12.60 -0.91
CA ASP A 196 20.78 -12.90 -0.48
C ASP A 196 21.08 -14.38 -0.20
N GLU A 197 20.06 -15.23 -0.20
CA GLU A 197 20.18 -16.66 0.08
C GLU A 197 20.48 -17.49 -1.17
N VAL A 198 20.11 -17.01 -2.36
CA VAL A 198 20.25 -17.76 -3.61
C VAL A 198 21.56 -17.45 -4.37
N SER A 199 21.96 -18.36 -5.26
CA SER A 199 23.19 -18.21 -6.05
C SER A 199 22.94 -17.36 -7.30
N LEU A 200 23.83 -16.40 -7.57
CA LEU A 200 23.89 -15.65 -8.82
C LEU A 200 25.01 -16.18 -9.72
N VAL A 201 24.69 -16.43 -10.99
CA VAL A 201 25.59 -17.02 -11.99
C VAL A 201 25.56 -16.21 -13.30
N SER A 202 26.74 -16.06 -13.91
CA SER A 202 26.90 -15.25 -15.12
C SER A 202 26.30 -15.90 -16.36
N ARG A 203 25.63 -15.09 -17.19
CA ARG A 203 25.14 -15.46 -18.53
C ARG A 203 26.15 -15.24 -19.67
N ALA A 204 27.39 -14.83 -19.38
CA ALA A 204 28.40 -14.51 -20.41
C ALA A 204 28.73 -15.65 -21.40
N GLY A 205 28.41 -16.90 -21.04
CA GLY A 205 28.55 -18.07 -21.90
C GLY A 205 27.39 -18.34 -22.87
N LEU A 206 26.30 -17.56 -22.79
CA LEU A 206 25.11 -17.68 -23.62
C LEU A 206 25.17 -16.72 -24.83
N LEU A 207 24.29 -16.94 -25.79
CA LEU A 207 24.06 -16.01 -26.89
C LEU A 207 23.36 -14.76 -26.36
N THR A 208 23.68 -13.59 -26.94
CA THR A 208 23.02 -12.32 -26.62
C THR A 208 22.77 -11.54 -27.91
N PRO A 209 21.53 -11.12 -28.22
CA PRO A 209 21.24 -10.25 -29.36
C PRO A 209 22.02 -8.93 -29.31
N GLN A 210 22.17 -8.29 -30.46
CA GLN A 210 22.91 -7.03 -30.55
C GLN A 210 22.16 -5.91 -29.81
N ALA A 211 22.85 -5.23 -28.90
CA ALA A 211 22.35 -4.04 -28.21
C ALA A 211 22.55 -2.75 -29.05
N PRO A 212 21.81 -1.67 -28.76
CA PRO A 212 22.09 -0.35 -29.30
C PRO A 212 23.53 0.11 -28.99
N SER A 213 24.10 0.94 -29.85
CA SER A 213 25.46 1.46 -29.64
C SER A 213 25.53 2.28 -28.36
N GLY A 214 26.36 1.86 -27.41
CA GLY A 214 26.55 2.55 -26.13
C GLY A 214 25.76 1.96 -24.95
N ALA A 215 24.84 1.03 -25.20
CA ALA A 215 24.14 0.31 -24.14
C ALA A 215 25.08 -0.66 -23.41
N SER A 216 25.00 -0.71 -22.09
CA SER A 216 25.64 -1.73 -21.26
C SER A 216 24.83 -3.03 -21.23
N THR A 217 25.48 -4.06 -20.72
CA THR A 217 24.87 -5.32 -20.25
C THR A 217 25.43 -5.52 -18.85
N ASP A 218 24.62 -5.96 -17.90
CA ASP A 218 24.85 -5.73 -16.46
C ASP A 218 26.00 -6.58 -15.85
N GLY A 219 26.77 -7.25 -16.71
CA GLY A 219 28.10 -7.73 -16.40
C GLY A 219 28.12 -9.07 -15.64
N GLU A 220 29.32 -9.49 -15.23
CA GLU A 220 29.55 -10.78 -14.57
C GLU A 220 29.24 -10.72 -13.07
N GLN A 221 28.01 -10.36 -12.69
CA GLN A 221 27.59 -10.37 -11.31
C GLN A 221 27.31 -11.81 -10.86
N VAL A 222 28.15 -12.30 -9.94
CA VAL A 222 28.09 -13.68 -9.42
C VAL A 222 28.18 -13.70 -7.90
N ARG A 223 27.39 -14.57 -7.27
CA ARG A 223 27.31 -14.75 -5.82
C ARG A 223 27.01 -16.21 -5.49
N ALA A 224 27.65 -16.77 -4.47
CA ALA A 224 27.30 -18.11 -4.01
C ALA A 224 26.10 -18.05 -3.06
N GLY A 225 25.12 -18.93 -3.23
CA GLY A 225 23.99 -19.05 -2.32
C GLY A 225 24.37 -19.62 -0.95
N GLN A 226 23.48 -19.44 0.01
CA GLN A 226 23.66 -19.79 1.42
C GLN A 226 23.14 -21.20 1.73
N MET A 227 23.70 -21.82 2.76
CA MET A 227 23.31 -23.17 3.23
C MET A 227 22.16 -23.09 4.25
N VAL A 228 21.11 -22.35 3.91
CA VAL A 228 19.92 -22.10 4.75
C VAL A 228 18.69 -22.64 4.05
N SER A 229 17.77 -23.23 4.82
CA SER A 229 16.49 -23.78 4.34
C SER A 229 15.46 -22.66 4.16
N PRO A 230 14.42 -22.84 3.32
CA PRO A 230 13.50 -21.78 3.00
C PRO A 230 12.71 -21.31 4.23
N ASP A 231 12.57 -20.00 4.34
CA ASP A 231 11.75 -19.36 5.34
C ASP A 231 10.34 -19.15 4.77
N PHE A 232 9.39 -19.92 5.29
CA PHE A 232 8.00 -19.85 4.85
C PHE A 232 7.27 -18.61 5.35
N THR A 233 7.85 -17.81 6.27
CA THR A 233 7.28 -16.50 6.61
C THR A 233 7.49 -15.46 5.52
N VAL A 234 8.49 -15.66 4.64
CA VAL A 234 8.67 -14.85 3.42
C VAL A 234 7.44 -14.94 2.51
N MET A 235 6.69 -16.06 2.55
CA MET A 235 5.42 -16.22 1.83
C MET A 235 4.16 -15.79 2.60
N ALA A 236 4.28 -15.47 3.88
CA ALA A 236 3.15 -15.01 4.69
C ALA A 236 3.07 -13.47 4.75
N MET A 237 4.17 -12.78 4.41
CA MET A 237 4.21 -11.32 4.25
C MET A 237 3.87 -10.87 2.82
N GLU A 238 3.91 -11.79 1.83
CA GLU A 238 3.43 -11.53 0.49
C GLU A 238 2.36 -12.56 0.10
N SER A 239 1.13 -12.11 -0.07
CA SER A 239 0.08 -12.90 -0.72
C SER A 239 0.57 -13.38 -2.10
N PRO A 240 0.04 -14.47 -2.68
CA PRO A 240 0.49 -14.98 -3.99
C PRO A 240 0.07 -14.01 -5.10
N HIS A 241 0.82 -12.93 -5.24
CA HIS A 241 0.68 -11.93 -6.28
C HIS A 241 1.57 -12.31 -7.45
N SER A 242 1.00 -12.14 -8.64
CA SER A 242 1.70 -12.11 -9.91
C SER A 242 2.98 -11.28 -9.79
N MET A 243 4.10 -11.85 -10.24
CA MET A 243 5.45 -11.26 -10.23
C MET A 243 5.42 -9.78 -10.63
N HIS A 244 5.65 -8.89 -9.67
CA HIS A 244 6.07 -7.50 -9.88
C HIS A 244 6.85 -6.97 -8.66
N ASP A 245 8.17 -6.92 -8.86
CA ASP A 245 9.10 -5.80 -8.61
C ASP A 245 9.42 -5.37 -7.15
N HIS A 246 10.70 -5.55 -6.77
CA HIS A 246 11.33 -5.04 -5.55
C HIS A 246 12.54 -4.17 -5.89
N SER A 247 12.81 -3.17 -5.05
CA SER A 247 14.17 -2.73 -4.73
C SER A 247 14.11 -2.15 -3.29
N MET A 248 15.01 -2.38 -2.33
CA MET A 248 16.39 -2.89 -2.28
C MET A 248 16.68 -3.43 -0.86
N HIS A 249 17.70 -4.27 -0.64
CA HIS A 249 18.76 -4.01 0.36
C HIS A 249 19.99 -4.93 0.24
N GLN A 250 21.15 -4.38 -0.17
CA GLN A 250 22.45 -5.03 0.08
C GLN A 250 23.16 -4.60 1.37
N HIS A 251 23.75 -5.63 1.99
CA HIS A 251 24.62 -5.72 3.16
C HIS A 251 25.86 -4.79 3.22
N SER A 252 26.37 -4.58 4.44
CA SER A 252 27.82 -4.48 4.72
C SER A 252 28.23 -4.82 6.17
N MET A 253 29.27 -5.67 6.28
CA MET A 253 30.04 -6.05 7.50
C MET A 253 31.02 -4.94 7.97
N PRO A 254 31.59 -5.01 9.21
CA PRO A 254 32.94 -5.61 9.37
C PRO A 254 33.28 -6.25 10.76
N GLY A 255 34.01 -7.38 10.73
CA GLY A 255 35.38 -7.52 11.31
C GLY A 255 35.64 -7.74 12.82
N ASP A 256 36.35 -8.86 13.08
CA ASP A 256 37.32 -9.18 14.17
C ASP A 256 36.88 -9.76 15.55
N GLY A 257 37.40 -10.96 15.88
CA GLY A 257 37.84 -11.28 17.26
C GLY A 257 37.65 -12.70 17.87
N MET A 258 38.57 -13.63 17.58
CA MET A 258 39.13 -14.68 18.48
C MET A 258 38.29 -15.82 19.14
N SER A 259 38.56 -17.04 18.63
CA SER A 259 39.14 -18.23 19.32
C SER A 259 38.30 -19.29 20.11
N SER A 260 38.62 -20.55 19.75
CA SER A 260 38.90 -21.75 20.57
C SER A 260 37.86 -22.90 20.69
N GLU A 261 38.25 -24.02 20.06
CA GLU A 261 38.27 -25.43 20.53
C GLU A 261 37.10 -26.04 21.32
N GLY A 262 36.61 -27.19 20.85
CA GLY A 262 35.94 -28.17 21.72
C GLY A 262 35.20 -29.31 21.01
N MET A 263 35.91 -30.36 20.62
CA MET A 263 35.33 -31.63 20.16
C MET A 263 34.46 -32.33 21.24
N ALA A 264 33.42 -33.04 20.78
CA ALA A 264 33.20 -34.48 20.98
C ALA A 264 31.83 -34.92 21.58
N ALA A 265 31.25 -35.89 20.86
CA ALA A 265 30.69 -37.16 21.36
C ALA A 265 29.17 -37.31 21.59
N MET A 266 28.61 -38.13 20.68
CA MET A 266 27.93 -39.42 20.92
C MET A 266 26.45 -39.48 21.35
N GLY A 267 25.68 -40.10 20.43
CA GLY A 267 24.79 -41.24 20.71
C GLY A 267 23.32 -40.90 21.02
N LYS A 268 22.32 -41.75 20.75
CA LYS A 268 22.21 -43.00 19.99
C LYS A 268 20.70 -43.37 20.03
N THR A 269 20.21 -43.95 18.94
CA THR A 269 19.21 -45.05 18.91
C THR A 269 17.69 -44.75 19.02
N MET A 270 17.02 -44.96 17.88
CA MET A 270 15.63 -45.41 17.69
C MET A 270 15.27 -46.70 18.43
N VAL A 271 14.01 -46.87 18.87
CA VAL A 271 13.24 -48.12 18.73
C VAL A 271 11.75 -47.82 18.53
N VAL A 272 11.19 -48.49 17.51
CA VAL A 272 9.80 -48.53 17.01
C VAL A 272 9.02 -49.69 17.65
N SER A 273 7.69 -49.55 17.83
CA SER A 273 6.58 -50.57 17.78
C SER A 273 5.47 -50.14 18.76
N ASP A 274 4.16 -50.20 18.52
CA ASP A 274 3.35 -50.92 17.52
C ASP A 274 2.02 -50.18 17.27
N ILE A 275 1.45 -50.51 16.11
CA ILE A 275 0.21 -50.08 15.48
C ILE A 275 -1.04 -50.51 16.26
N ASP A 276 -2.04 -49.62 16.34
CA ASP A 276 -3.45 -50.04 16.30
C ASP A 276 -4.23 -49.15 15.32
N THR A 277 -4.74 -49.79 14.27
CA THR A 277 -5.55 -49.25 13.19
C THR A 277 -6.99 -49.00 13.63
N VAL A 278 -7.54 -47.81 13.35
CA VAL A 278 -8.97 -47.61 13.09
C VAL A 278 -9.11 -46.76 11.82
N LEU A 279 -9.77 -47.33 10.81
CA LEU A 279 -10.28 -46.64 9.62
C LEU A 279 -11.79 -46.38 9.81
N THR A 280 -12.30 -45.36 9.09
CA THR A 280 -13.71 -44.88 8.91
C THR A 280 -14.12 -43.73 9.87
N SER A 281 -14.75 -42.62 9.46
CA SER A 281 -15.67 -42.34 8.33
C SER A 281 -15.67 -40.86 7.90
N ALA A 282 -16.21 -40.56 6.71
CA ALA A 282 -16.43 -39.22 6.16
C ALA A 282 -17.13 -38.26 7.15
N ALA A 283 -16.68 -37.01 7.20
CA ALA A 283 -17.31 -35.96 8.00
C ALA A 283 -18.74 -35.69 7.53
N GLU A 284 -19.74 -36.02 8.36
CA GLU A 284 -21.13 -35.61 8.13
C GLU A 284 -21.31 -34.17 8.65
N LEU A 285 -20.85 -33.19 7.87
CA LEU A 285 -21.24 -31.79 8.07
C LEU A 285 -22.67 -31.59 7.56
N GLN A 286 -23.54 -31.07 8.43
CA GLN A 286 -24.90 -30.66 8.07
C GLN A 286 -25.00 -29.15 8.04
N ALA A 287 -25.76 -28.61 7.09
CA ALA A 287 -25.96 -27.17 6.95
C ALA A 287 -27.43 -26.77 7.19
N SER A 288 -27.62 -25.64 7.86
CA SER A 288 -28.90 -24.95 7.94
C SER A 288 -28.71 -23.44 7.84
N VAL A 289 -29.71 -22.73 7.33
CA VAL A 289 -29.74 -21.28 7.32
C VAL A 289 -30.90 -20.73 8.14
N ALA A 290 -30.63 -19.61 8.81
CA ALA A 290 -31.64 -18.76 9.41
C ALA A 290 -31.29 -17.31 9.10
N GLY A 291 -32.30 -16.47 8.85
CA GLY A 291 -32.07 -15.10 8.42
C GLY A 291 -33.34 -14.43 7.91
N GLN A 292 -33.17 -13.36 7.16
CA GLN A 292 -34.28 -12.60 6.57
C GLN A 292 -34.05 -12.35 5.08
N LEU A 293 -35.15 -12.33 4.34
CA LEU A 293 -35.22 -11.77 3.01
C LEU A 293 -35.39 -10.25 3.11
N TYR A 294 -34.82 -9.52 2.17
CA TYR A 294 -35.04 -8.09 1.94
C TYR A 294 -35.14 -7.83 0.45
N SER A 295 -35.48 -6.61 0.05
CA SER A 295 -35.73 -6.26 -1.35
C SER A 295 -34.52 -6.59 -2.24
N GLY A 296 -34.64 -7.63 -3.06
CA GLY A 296 -33.59 -8.11 -3.98
C GLY A 296 -32.49 -8.98 -3.35
N GLY A 297 -32.51 -9.22 -2.03
CA GLY A 297 -31.46 -9.98 -1.35
C GLY A 297 -31.93 -10.79 -0.14
N MET A 298 -30.98 -11.45 0.51
CA MET A 298 -31.15 -12.18 1.76
C MET A 298 -29.86 -12.19 2.56
N GLY A 299 -29.99 -12.28 3.87
CA GLY A 299 -28.84 -12.33 4.77
C GLY A 299 -29.17 -13.09 6.04
N GLY A 300 -28.15 -13.71 6.64
CA GLY A 300 -28.30 -14.47 7.86
C GLY A 300 -27.10 -15.35 8.17
N THR A 301 -27.34 -16.38 8.97
CA THR A 301 -26.30 -17.30 9.44
C THR A 301 -26.48 -18.66 8.78
N LEU A 302 -25.41 -19.14 8.15
CA LEU A 302 -25.25 -20.51 7.69
C LEU A 302 -24.56 -21.33 8.79
N THR A 303 -25.29 -22.20 9.44
CA THR A 303 -24.76 -23.08 10.49
C THR A 303 -24.27 -24.39 9.89
N LEU A 304 -22.99 -24.71 10.09
CA LEU A 304 -22.39 -26.02 9.79
C LEU A 304 -22.23 -26.83 11.08
N SER A 305 -22.87 -27.99 11.15
CA SER A 305 -22.85 -28.89 12.32
C SER A 305 -22.06 -30.15 12.03
N ASN A 306 -21.02 -30.41 12.81
CA ASN A 306 -20.21 -31.62 12.75
C ASN A 306 -20.85 -32.70 13.62
N ASN A 307 -21.59 -33.62 13.01
CA ASN A 307 -22.22 -34.72 13.74
C ASN A 307 -21.27 -35.91 14.01
N SER A 308 -20.00 -35.79 13.64
CA SER A 308 -18.99 -36.82 13.89
C SER A 308 -18.43 -36.73 15.32
N ASN A 309 -17.67 -37.75 15.71
CA ASN A 309 -16.99 -37.83 17.00
C ASN A 309 -15.53 -37.34 16.96
N VAL A 310 -15.12 -36.65 15.88
CA VAL A 310 -13.77 -36.08 15.70
C VAL A 310 -13.89 -34.61 15.25
N GLY A 311 -13.04 -33.73 15.79
CA GLY A 311 -12.97 -32.32 15.35
C GLY A 311 -12.44 -32.18 13.93
N LEU A 312 -12.88 -31.15 13.20
CA LEU A 312 -12.52 -30.91 11.80
C LEU A 312 -11.81 -29.56 11.68
N GLN A 313 -10.53 -29.54 11.28
CA GLN A 313 -9.72 -28.32 11.15
C GLN A 313 -9.57 -27.84 9.70
N ASP A 314 -9.57 -28.75 8.72
CA ASP A 314 -9.48 -28.45 7.28
C ASP A 314 -10.76 -28.90 6.55
N TRP A 315 -11.92 -28.47 7.04
CA TRP A 315 -13.19 -28.88 6.46
C TRP A 315 -13.46 -28.20 5.11
N SER A 316 -14.22 -28.85 4.25
CA SER A 316 -14.80 -28.21 3.07
C SER A 316 -16.26 -28.61 2.97
N PHE A 317 -17.13 -27.65 2.71
CA PHE A 317 -18.55 -27.89 2.56
C PHE A 317 -19.06 -27.28 1.27
N THR A 318 -19.65 -28.10 0.40
CA THR A 318 -20.21 -27.65 -0.88
C THR A 318 -21.71 -27.86 -0.92
N PHE A 319 -22.45 -26.84 -1.34
CA PHE A 319 -23.90 -26.92 -1.55
C PHE A 319 -24.34 -26.25 -2.86
N LEU A 320 -25.56 -26.52 -3.28
CA LEU A 320 -26.20 -25.87 -4.43
C LEU A 320 -27.28 -24.91 -3.97
N THR A 321 -27.34 -23.75 -4.61
CA THR A 321 -28.36 -22.72 -4.41
C THR A 321 -28.87 -22.20 -5.75
N ASN A 322 -30.11 -21.72 -5.78
CA ASN A 322 -30.65 -20.96 -6.92
C ASN A 322 -30.55 -19.44 -6.70
N GLN A 323 -29.82 -19.03 -5.67
CA GLN A 323 -29.69 -17.64 -5.24
C GLN A 323 -28.29 -17.13 -5.63
N PRO A 324 -28.17 -16.09 -6.46
CA PRO A 324 -26.88 -15.62 -6.98
C PRO A 324 -26.10 -14.80 -5.93
N GLY A 325 -24.80 -14.61 -6.16
CA GLY A 325 -23.99 -13.67 -5.39
C GLY A 325 -23.85 -14.04 -3.92
N PHE A 326 -23.58 -15.31 -3.62
CA PHE A 326 -23.29 -15.75 -2.26
C PHE A 326 -21.93 -15.22 -1.81
N GLU A 327 -21.91 -14.55 -0.66
CA GLU A 327 -20.69 -14.06 -0.01
C GLU A 327 -20.74 -14.38 1.48
N SER A 328 -19.60 -14.79 2.03
CA SER A 328 -19.40 -15.12 3.44
C SER A 328 -18.19 -14.37 3.97
N TRP A 329 -18.29 -13.78 5.16
CA TRP A 329 -17.21 -13.01 5.80
C TRP A 329 -16.48 -13.79 6.91
N SER A 330 -17.00 -14.98 7.27
CA SER A 330 -16.47 -15.80 8.37
C SER A 330 -15.83 -17.10 7.88
N ALA A 331 -15.76 -17.28 6.56
CA ALA A 331 -15.19 -18.44 5.88
C ALA A 331 -14.95 -18.10 4.42
N GLU A 332 -13.90 -18.66 3.83
CA GLU A 332 -13.62 -18.54 2.39
C GLU A 332 -14.76 -19.18 1.61
N SER A 333 -15.21 -18.50 0.56
CA SER A 333 -16.28 -19.02 -0.31
C SER A 333 -15.93 -18.86 -1.78
N SER A 334 -16.20 -19.90 -2.56
CA SER A 334 -16.10 -19.85 -4.03
C SER A 334 -17.44 -20.23 -4.64
N VAL A 335 -17.85 -19.47 -5.66
CA VAL A 335 -19.14 -19.64 -6.34
C VAL A 335 -18.89 -19.96 -7.80
N THR A 336 -19.42 -21.10 -8.25
CA THR A 336 -19.39 -21.52 -9.65
C THR A 336 -20.81 -21.50 -10.23
N ASP A 337 -21.03 -20.74 -11.30
CA ASP A 337 -22.29 -20.78 -12.06
C ASP A 337 -22.34 -22.05 -12.91
N LEU A 338 -23.31 -22.93 -12.63
CA LEU A 338 -23.50 -24.17 -13.38
C LEU A 338 -24.42 -23.99 -14.60
N GLY A 339 -24.96 -22.79 -14.80
CA GLY A 339 -25.94 -22.45 -15.83
C GLY A 339 -27.37 -22.79 -15.42
N GLY A 340 -28.35 -22.10 -16.02
CA GLY A 340 -29.78 -22.34 -15.77
C GLY A 340 -30.32 -21.75 -14.47
N GLY A 341 -29.55 -20.90 -13.79
CA GLY A 341 -29.94 -20.26 -12.51
C GLY A 341 -29.58 -21.06 -11.27
N THR A 342 -28.66 -22.04 -11.37
CA THR A 342 -28.14 -22.82 -10.24
C THR A 342 -26.66 -22.55 -10.05
N TYR A 343 -26.26 -22.30 -8.81
CA TYR A 343 -24.90 -21.99 -8.39
C TYR A 343 -24.39 -23.07 -7.44
N GLN A 344 -23.13 -23.46 -7.60
CA GLN A 344 -22.41 -24.28 -6.65
C GLN A 344 -21.55 -23.38 -5.76
N VAL A 345 -21.73 -23.51 -4.45
CA VAL A 345 -20.98 -22.75 -3.45
C VAL A 345 -20.13 -23.74 -2.67
N MET A 346 -18.82 -23.54 -2.66
CA MET A 346 -17.89 -24.26 -1.80
C MET A 346 -17.37 -23.32 -0.72
N ILE A 347 -17.47 -23.76 0.53
CA ILE A 347 -17.00 -23.03 1.70
C ILE A 347 -15.89 -23.83 2.37
N THR A 348 -14.82 -23.15 2.73
CA THR A 348 -13.68 -23.69 3.48
C THR A 348 -13.38 -22.78 4.68
N PRO A 349 -12.72 -23.28 5.73
CA PRO A 349 -12.31 -22.44 6.84
C PRO A 349 -11.45 -21.27 6.31
N PRO A 350 -11.50 -20.10 6.97
CA PRO A 350 -10.64 -18.97 6.67
C PRO A 350 -9.16 -19.35 6.80
N ALA A 351 -8.27 -18.61 6.13
CA ALA A 351 -6.85 -18.95 6.04
C ALA A 351 -6.12 -19.08 7.39
N TRP A 352 -6.68 -18.51 8.46
CA TRP A 352 -6.17 -18.64 9.84
C TRP A 352 -6.64 -19.92 10.58
N GLY A 353 -7.52 -20.72 9.98
CA GLY A 353 -7.97 -22.02 10.46
C GLY A 353 -9.13 -21.96 11.46
N LEU A 354 -10.28 -22.54 11.09
CA LEU A 354 -11.50 -22.60 11.92
C LEU A 354 -11.88 -24.06 12.20
N GLU A 355 -11.75 -24.52 13.44
CA GLU A 355 -12.10 -25.90 13.83
C GLU A 355 -13.60 -26.04 14.12
N ILE A 356 -14.24 -27.12 13.62
CA ILE A 356 -15.57 -27.53 14.08
C ILE A 356 -15.42 -28.76 14.99
N PRO A 357 -15.55 -28.62 16.32
CA PRO A 357 -15.38 -29.73 17.26
C PRO A 357 -16.34 -30.89 16.99
N ALA A 358 -15.96 -32.08 17.46
CA ALA A 358 -16.83 -33.26 17.44
C ALA A 358 -18.19 -33.00 18.10
N GLY A 359 -19.29 -33.16 17.37
CA GLY A 359 -20.65 -32.85 17.85
C GLY A 359 -20.97 -31.36 17.97
N GLY A 360 -20.05 -30.48 17.55
CA GLY A 360 -20.18 -29.03 17.58
C GLY A 360 -20.73 -28.43 16.30
N SER A 361 -20.95 -27.12 16.30
CA SER A 361 -21.41 -26.38 15.11
C SER A 361 -20.79 -24.99 15.06
N VAL A 362 -20.61 -24.47 13.85
CA VAL A 362 -20.15 -23.10 13.61
C VAL A 362 -21.20 -22.33 12.80
N GLY A 363 -21.40 -21.04 13.13
CA GLY A 363 -22.26 -20.14 12.38
C GLY A 363 -21.44 -19.23 11.48
N LEU A 364 -21.80 -19.16 10.20
CA LEU A 364 -21.11 -18.35 9.19
C LEU A 364 -22.05 -17.27 8.70
N SER A 365 -21.69 -16.00 8.88
CA SER A 365 -22.51 -14.89 8.39
C SER A 365 -22.40 -14.78 6.87
N PHE A 366 -23.53 -14.62 6.19
CA PHE A 366 -23.56 -14.52 4.72
C PHE A 366 -24.64 -13.55 4.21
N ASN A 367 -24.44 -13.07 2.98
CA ASN A 367 -25.49 -12.50 2.14
C ASN A 367 -25.57 -13.23 0.80
N ALA A 368 -26.73 -13.15 0.17
CA ALA A 368 -26.94 -13.58 -1.21
C ALA A 368 -28.03 -12.74 -1.87
N GLY A 369 -28.02 -12.65 -3.20
CA GLY A 369 -29.14 -12.13 -3.97
C GLY A 369 -30.37 -13.03 -3.85
N SER A 370 -31.58 -12.46 -3.90
CA SER A 370 -32.83 -13.24 -3.82
C SER A 370 -33.62 -13.17 -5.14
N THR A 371 -33.59 -14.25 -5.91
CA THR A 371 -34.29 -14.33 -7.20
C THR A 371 -35.55 -15.19 -7.07
N GLY A 372 -36.70 -14.59 -7.35
CA GLY A 372 -38.00 -15.29 -7.30
C GLY A 372 -38.56 -15.54 -5.90
N LEU A 373 -37.99 -14.92 -4.86
CA LEU A 373 -38.49 -14.91 -3.49
C LEU A 373 -39.17 -13.57 -3.14
N SER A 374 -39.81 -13.48 -1.97
CA SER A 374 -40.44 -12.23 -1.52
C SER A 374 -39.41 -11.23 -1.00
N ASP A 375 -39.68 -9.92 -1.17
CA ASP A 375 -38.81 -8.82 -0.72
C ASP A 375 -38.73 -8.65 0.81
N SER A 376 -39.35 -9.55 1.58
CA SER A 376 -39.29 -9.59 3.04
C SER A 376 -39.76 -10.95 3.57
N GLY A 377 -39.34 -11.31 4.79
CA GLY A 377 -39.78 -12.49 5.53
C GLY A 377 -38.63 -13.41 5.94
N ALA A 378 -38.92 -14.38 6.81
CA ALA A 378 -37.89 -15.28 7.34
C ALA A 378 -37.30 -16.19 6.24
N LEU A 379 -35.98 -16.24 6.17
CA LEU A 379 -35.25 -17.19 5.33
C LEU A 379 -35.40 -18.61 5.90
N THR A 380 -35.61 -19.57 5.02
CA THR A 380 -35.71 -21.00 5.37
C THR A 380 -34.79 -21.84 4.49
N ASN A 381 -34.38 -23.01 4.98
CA ASN A 381 -33.53 -23.93 4.20
C ASN A 381 -34.05 -24.21 2.79
N ALA A 382 -35.37 -24.37 2.61
CA ALA A 382 -35.97 -24.69 1.31
C ALA A 382 -35.93 -23.52 0.30
N MET A 383 -35.71 -22.29 0.78
CA MET A 383 -35.55 -21.11 -0.08
C MET A 383 -34.10 -20.94 -0.56
N PHE A 384 -33.15 -21.52 0.18
CA PHE A 384 -31.72 -21.32 0.00
C PHE A 384 -31.00 -22.54 -0.60
N PHE A 385 -31.33 -23.76 -0.16
CA PHE A 385 -30.70 -24.99 -0.64
C PHE A 385 -31.55 -25.67 -1.73
N VAL A 386 -30.87 -26.23 -2.73
CA VAL A 386 -31.49 -27.05 -3.78
C VAL A 386 -31.41 -28.54 -3.41
N GLU A 387 -32.55 -29.22 -3.25
CA GLU A 387 -32.58 -30.68 -3.02
C GLU A 387 -32.23 -31.48 -4.29
N THR A 388 -31.32 -32.45 -4.19
CA THR A 388 -31.02 -33.41 -5.27
C THR A 388 -31.79 -34.71 -5.06
N SER A 389 -32.64 -35.10 -6.02
CA SER A 389 -33.36 -36.38 -5.99
C SER A 389 -32.49 -37.52 -6.54
N VAL A 390 -32.10 -38.48 -5.69
CA VAL A 390 -31.35 -39.67 -6.13
C VAL A 390 -32.30 -40.74 -6.67
N VAL A 391 -32.26 -41.01 -7.98
CA VAL A 391 -32.85 -42.20 -8.61
C VAL A 391 -31.72 -43.09 -9.13
N GLY A 392 -31.57 -44.28 -8.55
CA GLY A 392 -30.55 -45.27 -8.94
C GLY A 392 -31.08 -46.40 -9.82
N ASP A 393 -30.21 -46.94 -10.69
CA ASP A 393 -30.03 -48.39 -10.93
C ASP A 393 -28.63 -48.65 -11.59
N PRO A 394 -27.95 -49.80 -11.35
CA PRO A 394 -26.50 -49.92 -11.41
C PRO A 394 -25.99 -50.68 -12.65
N ALA A 395 -24.80 -50.28 -13.14
CA ALA A 395 -23.72 -51.21 -13.48
C ALA A 395 -22.43 -50.47 -13.93
N SER A 396 -21.37 -50.71 -13.15
CA SER A 396 -19.92 -50.59 -13.47
C SER A 396 -19.35 -49.22 -13.87
N VAL A 397 -18.47 -48.66 -13.01
CA VAL A 397 -17.02 -48.43 -13.22
C VAL A 397 -16.46 -47.52 -12.09
N HIS A 398 -15.31 -47.95 -11.53
CA HIS A 398 -14.23 -47.30 -10.76
C HIS A 398 -14.45 -46.12 -9.77
N ASN A 399 -13.73 -46.24 -8.63
CA ASN A 399 -13.67 -45.39 -7.43
C ASN A 399 -13.29 -43.92 -7.69
N GLU A 400 -14.16 -43.01 -7.22
CA GLU A 400 -13.82 -41.69 -6.67
C GLU A 400 -14.74 -41.46 -5.46
N VAL A 401 -14.23 -40.90 -4.36
CA VAL A 401 -15.05 -40.50 -3.21
C VAL A 401 -15.09 -38.97 -3.17
N SER A 402 -16.13 -38.42 -3.80
CA SER A 402 -16.66 -37.06 -3.60
C SER A 402 -17.98 -37.21 -2.83
N GLY A 403 -18.17 -36.45 -1.76
CA GLY A 403 -19.38 -36.49 -0.93
C GLY A 403 -20.16 -35.18 -1.00
N THR A 404 -21.35 -35.19 -1.61
CA THR A 404 -22.37 -34.16 -1.46
C THR A 404 -23.44 -34.66 -0.48
N VAL A 405 -23.87 -33.83 0.48
CA VAL A 405 -24.87 -34.19 1.52
C VAL A 405 -26.13 -33.33 1.38
N ALA A 406 -27.31 -33.95 1.41
CA ALA A 406 -28.62 -33.28 1.47
C ALA A 406 -29.18 -33.25 2.92
N PRO A 407 -29.97 -32.23 3.32
CA PRO A 407 -30.50 -32.11 4.68
C PRO A 407 -31.72 -33.02 4.92
N ILE A 408 -31.83 -33.59 6.12
CA ILE A 408 -32.94 -34.46 6.55
C ILE A 408 -33.95 -33.64 7.37
N VAL A 409 -35.22 -33.60 6.94
CA VAL A 409 -36.34 -33.00 7.71
C VAL A 409 -36.95 -34.06 8.63
N GLY A 410 -37.02 -33.79 9.94
CA GLY A 410 -37.63 -34.66 10.95
C GLY A 410 -38.79 -34.00 11.70
N GLU A 411 -39.92 -34.70 11.77
CA GLU A 411 -41.23 -34.29 12.30
C GLU A 411 -41.28 -34.02 13.83
N THR A 412 -42.31 -33.26 14.24
CA THR A 412 -42.68 -32.89 15.61
C THR A 412 -43.17 -34.08 16.47
N PRO A 413 -42.81 -34.17 17.78
CA PRO A 413 -43.74 -34.78 18.74
C PRO A 413 -43.80 -34.17 20.17
N VAL A 414 -45.03 -33.81 20.56
CA VAL A 414 -45.83 -34.09 21.78
C VAL A 414 -45.18 -34.21 23.19
N VAL A 415 -45.76 -33.43 24.12
CA VAL A 415 -45.59 -33.38 25.60
C VAL A 415 -46.08 -34.64 26.34
N VAL A 416 -45.28 -35.19 27.27
CA VAL A 416 -45.74 -35.95 28.48
C VAL A 416 -44.77 -35.77 29.66
N GLU A 417 -45.33 -35.42 30.83
CA GLU A 417 -44.66 -35.18 32.12
C GLU A 417 -44.11 -36.43 32.82
N THR A 418 -42.96 -36.29 33.52
CA THR A 418 -42.69 -36.92 34.84
C THR A 418 -41.61 -36.15 35.62
N SER A 419 -41.89 -35.75 36.87
CA SER A 419 -40.96 -35.21 37.89
C SER A 419 -40.61 -36.30 38.95
N PRO A 420 -39.78 -36.04 40.00
CA PRO A 420 -38.45 -35.43 40.05
C PRO A 420 -37.44 -36.30 40.84
N VAL A 421 -36.12 -36.12 40.65
CA VAL A 421 -35.13 -36.37 41.73
C VAL A 421 -34.07 -35.27 41.70
N ASP A 422 -33.95 -34.65 42.86
CA ASP A 422 -33.12 -33.53 43.27
C ASP A 422 -31.64 -33.92 43.43
N GLN A 423 -30.74 -33.24 42.71
CA GLN A 423 -29.37 -33.02 43.13
C GLN A 423 -29.01 -31.56 42.91
N THR A 424 -28.92 -30.84 44.02
CA THR A 424 -28.51 -29.46 44.15
C THR A 424 -27.02 -29.27 43.90
N SER A 425 -26.64 -28.46 42.90
CA SER A 425 -25.46 -27.57 42.86
C SER A 425 -25.68 -26.55 41.72
N PRO A 426 -25.16 -25.32 41.84
CA PRO A 426 -25.88 -24.10 41.50
C PRO A 426 -26.02 -23.86 39.98
N LEU A 427 -27.20 -23.36 39.59
CA LEU A 427 -27.43 -22.70 38.31
C LEU A 427 -26.44 -21.55 38.15
N ILE A 428 -25.67 -21.55 37.06
CA ILE A 428 -25.14 -20.31 36.49
C ILE A 428 -26.32 -19.73 35.70
N ASP A 429 -26.90 -18.63 36.22
CA ASP A 429 -27.96 -17.89 35.55
C ASP A 429 -27.43 -17.33 34.23
N ALA A 430 -28.18 -17.50 33.14
CA ALA A 430 -27.95 -16.79 31.88
C ALA A 430 -28.00 -15.26 32.13
N PRO A 431 -27.11 -14.45 31.52
CA PRO A 431 -27.15 -13.01 31.69
C PRO A 431 -28.46 -12.46 31.10
N SER A 432 -29.08 -11.55 31.86
CA SER A 432 -30.48 -11.18 31.74
C SER A 432 -30.67 -10.01 30.77
N VAL A 433 -31.61 -10.19 29.84
CA VAL A 433 -32.04 -9.23 28.81
C VAL A 433 -32.81 -8.05 29.42
N MET A 434 -32.37 -6.81 29.19
CA MET A 434 -33.16 -5.60 29.48
C MET A 434 -33.47 -4.87 28.17
N PRO A 435 -34.74 -4.51 27.90
CA PRO A 435 -35.07 -3.64 26.78
C PRO A 435 -34.67 -2.20 27.10
N ASP A 436 -33.90 -1.57 26.22
CA ASP A 436 -33.69 -0.12 26.16
C ASP A 436 -35.05 0.60 26.00
N PRO A 437 -35.23 1.86 26.47
CA PRO A 437 -36.41 2.69 26.24
C PRO A 437 -37.03 2.68 24.82
N GLN A 438 -36.27 2.35 23.77
CA GLN A 438 -36.79 2.18 22.40
C GLN A 438 -37.41 0.80 22.11
N GLY A 439 -37.39 -0.12 23.07
CA GLY A 439 -37.87 -1.49 22.92
C GLY A 439 -36.83 -2.42 22.27
N LEU A 440 -35.54 -2.10 22.33
CA LEU A 440 -34.45 -2.92 21.78
C LEU A 440 -33.77 -3.74 22.88
N SER A 441 -33.41 -4.99 22.58
CA SER A 441 -32.73 -5.90 23.50
C SER A 441 -31.45 -6.43 22.89
N VAL A 442 -30.36 -6.47 23.65
CA VAL A 442 -29.05 -6.93 23.17
C VAL A 442 -28.66 -8.24 23.86
N SER A 443 -28.05 -9.14 23.11
CA SER A 443 -27.43 -10.37 23.61
C SER A 443 -26.11 -10.60 22.90
N ALA A 444 -25.12 -11.17 23.59
CA ALA A 444 -23.85 -11.55 22.96
C ALA A 444 -23.43 -12.97 23.34
N THR A 445 -22.68 -13.61 22.45
CA THR A 445 -22.01 -14.90 22.66
C THR A 445 -20.53 -14.74 22.41
N ILE A 446 -19.69 -15.48 23.15
CA ILE A 446 -18.28 -15.68 22.84
C ILE A 446 -18.19 -17.06 22.20
N THR A 447 -17.72 -17.12 20.96
CA THR A 447 -17.63 -18.36 20.17
C THR A 447 -16.21 -18.83 19.96
N ASP A 448 -15.21 -17.94 20.04
CA ASP A 448 -13.79 -18.25 19.86
C ASP A 448 -12.87 -17.32 20.69
N GLY A 449 -11.59 -17.68 20.82
CA GLY A 449 -10.55 -16.79 21.36
C GLY A 449 -9.12 -17.34 21.23
N TRP A 450 -8.17 -16.43 21.01
CA TRP A 450 -6.75 -16.73 20.83
C TRP A 450 -5.88 -15.51 21.21
N SER A 451 -4.70 -15.75 21.80
CA SER A 451 -3.64 -14.76 22.02
C SER A 451 -4.11 -13.36 22.47
N GLY A 452 -4.81 -13.29 23.61
CA GLY A 452 -5.26 -12.02 24.17
C GLY A 452 -6.41 -11.35 23.43
N ILE A 453 -7.11 -12.07 22.54
CA ILE A 453 -8.34 -11.64 21.84
C ILE A 453 -9.39 -12.76 21.97
N PHE A 454 -10.65 -12.38 22.15
CA PHE A 454 -11.80 -13.28 22.05
C PHE A 454 -12.84 -12.70 21.09
N ALA A 455 -13.66 -13.57 20.52
CA ALA A 455 -14.59 -13.21 19.45
C ALA A 455 -15.96 -13.86 19.64
N GLY A 456 -16.96 -13.27 19.02
CA GLY A 456 -18.26 -13.88 18.93
C GLY A 456 -19.30 -13.01 18.25
N GLU A 457 -20.56 -13.16 18.64
CA GLU A 457 -21.68 -12.52 17.95
C GLU A 457 -22.46 -11.66 18.94
N ILE A 458 -22.73 -10.41 18.57
CA ILE A 458 -23.64 -9.51 19.27
C ILE A 458 -24.91 -9.32 18.45
N THR A 459 -26.06 -9.50 19.07
CA THR A 459 -27.38 -9.45 18.44
C THR A 459 -28.24 -8.40 19.12
N VAL A 460 -28.76 -7.46 18.32
CA VAL A 460 -29.76 -6.46 18.72
C VAL A 460 -31.11 -6.88 18.18
N THR A 461 -32.11 -6.99 19.06
CA THR A 461 -33.48 -7.42 18.72
C THR A 461 -34.49 -6.36 19.10
N ASN A 462 -35.37 -5.98 18.20
CA ASN A 462 -36.50 -5.13 18.54
C ASN A 462 -37.61 -5.97 19.20
N VAL A 463 -37.75 -5.83 20.51
CA VAL A 463 -38.80 -6.47 21.32
C VAL A 463 -40.01 -5.54 21.58
N GLY A 464 -39.99 -4.33 21.02
CA GLY A 464 -41.07 -3.35 21.09
C GLY A 464 -42.14 -3.53 20.01
N ASP A 465 -43.21 -2.75 20.13
CA ASP A 465 -44.39 -2.84 19.25
C ASP A 465 -44.29 -1.98 17.97
N GLY A 466 -43.23 -1.17 17.83
CA GLY A 466 -42.98 -0.24 16.71
C GLY A 466 -41.59 -0.44 16.09
N SER A 467 -41.42 -0.08 14.81
CA SER A 467 -40.11 -0.19 14.14
C SER A 467 -39.11 0.81 14.73
N ALA A 468 -37.91 0.35 15.06
CA ALA A 468 -36.78 1.23 15.31
C ALA A 468 -36.27 1.73 13.94
N GLY A 469 -35.93 3.02 13.82
CA GLY A 469 -35.49 3.66 12.58
C GLY A 469 -34.08 3.25 12.17
N ASN A 470 -33.34 4.14 11.51
CA ASN A 470 -31.89 3.98 11.27
C ASN A 470 -31.05 4.79 12.27
N ASP A 471 -31.69 5.30 13.31
CA ASP A 471 -31.17 6.22 14.32
C ASP A 471 -31.23 5.61 15.73
N TRP A 472 -31.42 4.29 15.83
CA TRP A 472 -31.39 3.61 17.11
C TRP A 472 -29.96 3.43 17.61
N SER A 473 -29.78 3.46 18.93
CA SER A 473 -28.54 3.04 19.56
C SER A 473 -28.86 2.25 20.82
N VAL A 474 -28.02 1.29 21.18
CA VAL A 474 -28.10 0.58 22.45
C VAL A 474 -26.76 0.61 23.15
N ASP A 475 -26.78 1.06 24.40
CA ASP A 475 -25.60 1.12 25.26
C ASP A 475 -25.48 -0.13 26.14
N VAL A 476 -24.28 -0.70 26.21
CA VAL A 476 -23.92 -1.82 27.09
C VAL A 476 -22.59 -1.53 27.78
N VAL A 477 -22.41 -2.04 29.00
CA VAL A 477 -21.13 -1.92 29.71
C VAL A 477 -20.34 -3.21 29.53
N MET A 478 -19.04 -3.11 29.23
CA MET A 478 -18.17 -4.24 28.93
C MET A 478 -16.87 -4.22 29.73
N ASP A 479 -16.33 -5.38 30.10
CA ASP A 479 -15.03 -5.48 30.80
C ASP A 479 -13.83 -5.46 29.84
N ALA A 480 -14.09 -5.46 28.53
CA ALA A 480 -13.10 -5.43 27.46
C ALA A 480 -13.61 -4.55 26.30
N PRO A 481 -12.73 -3.81 25.60
CA PRO A 481 -13.13 -3.02 24.45
C PRO A 481 -13.31 -3.92 23.22
N LEU A 482 -14.33 -3.60 22.41
CA LEU A 482 -14.48 -4.21 21.08
C LEU A 482 -13.41 -3.65 20.15
N THR A 483 -12.64 -4.52 19.49
CA THR A 483 -11.55 -4.17 18.56
C THR A 483 -11.97 -4.26 17.11
N MET A 484 -13.03 -5.02 16.80
CA MET A 484 -13.60 -5.11 15.46
C MET A 484 -15.09 -5.44 15.55
N VAL A 485 -15.94 -4.78 14.75
CA VAL A 485 -17.39 -5.04 14.67
C VAL A 485 -17.86 -4.86 13.23
N SER A 486 -18.51 -5.88 12.66
CA SER A 486 -18.76 -5.92 11.21
C SER A 486 -20.02 -5.16 10.76
N ASN A 487 -21.15 -5.36 11.43
CA ASN A 487 -22.48 -4.93 10.96
C ASN A 487 -23.11 -3.79 11.76
N PHE A 488 -22.40 -3.28 12.77
CA PHE A 488 -22.83 -2.15 13.61
C PHE A 488 -21.76 -1.06 13.62
N GLU A 489 -22.19 0.18 13.81
CA GLU A 489 -21.31 1.24 14.29
C GLU A 489 -21.18 1.10 15.80
N VAL A 490 -19.95 1.16 16.31
CA VAL A 490 -19.66 1.00 17.72
C VAL A 490 -18.77 2.13 18.21
N THR A 491 -19.18 2.75 19.32
CA THR A 491 -18.33 3.69 20.07
C THR A 491 -18.08 3.11 21.45
N SER A 492 -16.84 3.12 21.91
CA SER A 492 -16.49 2.65 23.25
C SER A 492 -15.77 3.74 24.04
N ALA A 493 -16.05 3.83 25.34
CA ALA A 493 -15.43 4.78 26.25
C ALA A 493 -15.01 4.08 27.54
N LEU A 494 -13.72 4.16 27.90
CA LEU A 494 -13.22 3.57 29.14
C LEU A 494 -13.73 4.34 30.36
N ARG A 495 -14.33 3.62 31.30
CA ARG A 495 -14.80 4.10 32.59
C ARG A 495 -13.66 4.13 33.60
N SER A 496 -13.83 4.96 34.63
CA SER A 496 -12.88 5.09 35.74
C SER A 496 -12.66 3.80 36.55
N ASP A 497 -13.57 2.82 36.44
CA ASP A 497 -13.46 1.50 37.11
C ASP A 497 -12.77 0.43 36.25
N GLY A 498 -12.31 0.80 35.04
CA GLY A 498 -11.59 -0.10 34.12
C GLY A 498 -12.49 -0.87 33.15
N ARG A 499 -13.81 -0.65 33.19
CA ARG A 499 -14.80 -1.19 32.24
C ARG A 499 -15.05 -0.19 31.11
N TYR A 500 -15.82 -0.53 30.10
CA TYR A 500 -16.07 0.27 28.90
C TYR A 500 -17.57 0.51 28.75
N ASP A 501 -17.99 1.76 28.54
CA ASP A 501 -19.32 2.08 28.02
C ASP A 501 -19.29 1.91 26.50
N VAL A 502 -20.11 1.00 25.96
CA VAL A 502 -20.12 0.64 24.54
C VAL A 502 -21.49 0.94 23.96
N SER A 503 -21.56 1.88 23.02
CA SER A 503 -22.76 2.21 22.26
C SER A 503 -22.76 1.47 20.93
N ILE A 504 -23.87 0.82 20.58
CA ILE A 504 -24.04 0.02 19.36
C ILE A 504 -25.20 0.59 18.56
N SER A 505 -24.94 0.99 17.32
CA SER A 505 -25.93 1.61 16.43
C SER A 505 -25.85 0.99 15.02
N PRO A 506 -26.90 1.10 14.19
CA PRO A 506 -26.90 0.53 12.86
C PRO A 506 -25.97 1.32 11.93
N LYS A 507 -25.30 0.62 11.00
CA LYS A 507 -24.59 1.27 9.89
C LYS A 507 -25.55 2.11 9.04
N SER A 508 -25.06 3.17 8.41
CA SER A 508 -25.88 4.14 7.67
C SER A 508 -26.72 3.53 6.52
N TRP A 509 -26.29 2.37 5.99
CA TRP A 509 -26.98 1.60 4.96
C TRP A 509 -27.95 0.53 5.49
N ALA A 510 -28.01 0.29 6.81
CA ALA A 510 -28.90 -0.71 7.39
C ALA A 510 -30.38 -0.25 7.34
N ALA A 511 -31.30 -1.21 7.19
CA ALA A 511 -32.73 -0.93 7.15
C ALA A 511 -33.32 -0.79 8.58
N PRO A 512 -34.47 -0.10 8.74
CA PRO A 512 -35.14 0.02 10.03
C PRO A 512 -35.46 -1.35 10.67
N LEU A 513 -35.20 -1.50 11.96
CA LEU A 513 -35.41 -2.75 12.69
C LEU A 513 -36.89 -2.91 13.08
N ALA A 514 -37.63 -3.73 12.33
CA ALA A 514 -39.07 -3.95 12.55
C ALA A 514 -39.37 -4.68 13.89
N PRO A 515 -40.60 -4.58 14.44
CA PRO A 515 -41.00 -5.31 15.65
C PRO A 515 -40.75 -6.82 15.54
N GLY A 516 -39.99 -7.37 16.49
CA GLY A 516 -39.59 -8.77 16.55
C GLY A 516 -38.40 -9.16 15.65
N ALA A 517 -37.84 -8.23 14.88
CA ALA A 517 -36.66 -8.47 14.05
C ALA A 517 -35.37 -8.28 14.84
N SER A 518 -34.33 -9.02 14.42
CA SER A 518 -32.99 -8.97 15.01
C SER A 518 -31.95 -8.69 13.95
N GLN A 519 -30.90 -7.97 14.33
CA GLN A 519 -29.69 -7.79 13.56
C GLN A 519 -28.51 -8.31 14.39
N ALA A 520 -27.59 -9.02 13.76
CA ALA A 520 -26.43 -9.60 14.42
C ALA A 520 -25.14 -9.09 13.76
N SER A 521 -24.08 -8.96 14.56
CA SER A 521 -22.75 -8.59 14.11
C SER A 521 -21.73 -9.50 14.77
N TYR A 522 -20.78 -9.96 13.98
CA TYR A 522 -19.54 -10.50 14.52
C TYR A 522 -18.77 -9.38 15.25
N TYR A 523 -18.08 -9.75 16.33
CA TYR A 523 -17.17 -8.87 17.04
C TYR A 523 -15.88 -9.59 17.45
N GLN A 524 -14.79 -8.83 17.57
CA GLN A 524 -13.58 -9.21 18.32
C GLN A 524 -13.35 -8.23 19.46
N ALA A 525 -12.73 -8.69 20.54
CA ALA A 525 -12.44 -7.90 21.73
C ALA A 525 -11.16 -8.37 22.42
N ALA A 526 -10.42 -7.45 23.03
CA ALA A 526 -9.17 -7.79 23.72
C ALA A 526 -9.42 -8.49 25.06
N GLY A 527 -8.85 -9.67 25.27
CA GLY A 527 -8.86 -10.43 26.52
C GLY A 527 -8.75 -11.95 26.34
N GLU A 528 -8.58 -12.69 27.44
CA GLU A 528 -8.58 -14.17 27.45
C GLU A 528 -9.87 -14.75 28.05
N PHE A 529 -11.00 -14.05 27.88
CA PHE A 529 -12.26 -14.42 28.52
C PHE A 529 -13.00 -15.53 27.76
N ILE A 530 -13.59 -16.48 28.51
CA ILE A 530 -14.34 -17.62 27.94
C ILE A 530 -15.83 -17.63 28.34
N ASP A 531 -16.29 -16.61 29.08
CA ASP A 531 -17.68 -16.49 29.56
C ASP A 531 -18.26 -15.10 29.22
N PRO A 532 -19.29 -15.01 28.36
CA PRO A 532 -19.93 -13.74 28.02
C PRO A 532 -20.47 -12.97 29.23
N ALA A 533 -20.88 -13.66 30.30
CA ALA A 533 -21.40 -13.02 31.52
C ALA A 533 -20.31 -12.31 32.36
N GLN A 534 -19.04 -12.55 32.06
CA GLN A 534 -17.89 -11.85 32.65
C GLN A 534 -17.39 -10.70 31.77
N VAL A 535 -17.90 -10.58 30.54
CA VAL A 535 -17.48 -9.55 29.57
C VAL A 535 -18.58 -8.52 29.38
N PHE A 536 -19.85 -8.94 29.36
CA PHE A 536 -20.98 -8.08 29.08
C PHE A 536 -21.86 -7.90 30.32
N ASP A 537 -21.94 -6.66 30.83
CA ASP A 537 -22.88 -6.28 31.88
C ASP A 537 -24.10 -5.57 31.27
N PHE A 538 -25.05 -6.37 30.80
CA PHE A 538 -26.31 -5.88 30.21
C PHE A 538 -27.30 -5.29 31.24
N ARG A 539 -26.92 -5.16 32.52
CA ARG A 539 -27.81 -4.67 33.60
C ARG A 539 -27.62 -3.19 33.95
N GLU A 540 -26.57 -2.53 33.46
CA GLU A 540 -26.37 -1.07 33.55
C GLU A 540 -26.64 -0.42 32.19
N SER A 541 -27.83 0.16 31.98
CA SER A 541 -28.14 1.01 30.82
C SER A 541 -27.94 2.50 31.18
N VAL A 542 -27.26 3.27 30.33
CA VAL A 542 -27.01 4.71 30.49
C VAL A 542 -28.29 5.51 30.23
N VAL A 543 -28.69 6.40 31.14
CA VAL A 543 -29.89 7.24 30.96
C VAL A 543 -29.46 8.63 30.49
N VAL A 544 -29.74 8.98 29.23
CA VAL A 544 -29.62 10.35 28.72
C VAL A 544 -30.91 11.12 29.03
N ALA A 545 -30.82 12.23 29.75
CA ALA A 545 -31.97 13.10 30.05
C ALA A 545 -31.81 14.49 29.41
N GLU A 546 -32.77 14.86 28.55
CA GLU A 546 -32.89 16.19 27.92
C GLU A 546 -33.34 17.32 28.88
N SER A 547 -32.94 18.55 28.55
CA SER A 547 -33.20 19.86 29.22
C SER A 547 -34.63 20.41 28.96
N PRO A 548 -35.24 21.37 29.74
CA PRO A 548 -34.85 22.80 29.70
C PRO A 548 -35.11 23.72 30.95
N ALA A 549 -34.30 24.79 31.03
CA ALA A 549 -34.50 26.20 31.49
C ALA A 549 -35.17 26.60 32.85
N SER A 550 -34.43 27.34 33.71
CA SER A 550 -34.61 28.79 34.05
C SER A 550 -33.93 29.25 35.38
N THR A 551 -33.20 30.38 35.28
CA THR A 551 -32.54 31.33 36.23
C THR A 551 -33.07 31.51 37.67
N PRO A 552 -32.41 32.31 38.58
CA PRO A 552 -30.97 32.58 38.81
C PRO A 552 -30.57 32.62 40.33
N MET A 553 -29.28 32.53 40.71
CA MET A 553 -28.68 33.32 41.83
C MET A 553 -27.17 33.07 42.08
N VAL A 554 -26.39 34.14 41.84
CA VAL A 554 -25.27 34.74 42.63
C VAL A 554 -24.00 33.93 42.96
N GLU A 555 -22.89 34.48 42.44
CA GLU A 555 -21.45 34.14 42.62
C GLU A 555 -20.92 34.06 44.08
N PRO A 556 -19.69 33.55 44.25
CA PRO A 556 -18.56 34.50 44.32
C PRO A 556 -17.35 34.16 43.44
N SER A 557 -16.99 35.14 42.61
CA SER A 557 -15.68 35.55 42.11
C SER A 557 -14.42 34.78 42.54
N ILE A 558 -13.73 34.20 41.55
CA ILE A 558 -12.25 34.24 41.44
C ILE A 558 -11.92 34.79 40.05
N GLU A 559 -11.06 35.81 40.02
CA GLU A 559 -10.76 36.67 38.87
C GLU A 559 -10.20 35.88 37.67
N ALA A 560 -10.94 35.88 36.57
CA ALA A 560 -10.41 35.59 35.25
C ALA A 560 -9.60 36.80 34.78
N THR A 561 -8.29 36.61 34.61
CA THR A 561 -7.46 37.52 33.84
C THR A 561 -7.81 37.39 32.36
N VAL A 562 -8.32 38.51 31.84
CA VAL A 562 -8.67 38.83 30.45
C VAL A 562 -7.75 38.17 29.42
N ALA A 563 -8.30 37.26 28.60
CA ALA A 563 -7.74 36.91 27.30
C ALA A 563 -7.84 38.16 26.40
N THR A 564 -6.70 38.79 26.13
CA THR A 564 -6.60 39.79 25.07
C THR A 564 -6.42 39.05 23.75
N SER A 565 -7.52 38.87 23.00
CA SER A 565 -7.47 38.49 21.59
C SER A 565 -6.79 39.61 20.81
N VAL A 566 -5.54 39.40 20.41
CA VAL A 566 -4.94 40.18 19.32
C VAL A 566 -5.51 39.59 18.03
N ASP A 567 -6.39 40.37 17.41
CA ASP A 567 -7.09 40.05 16.17
C ASP A 567 -6.10 40.09 15.00
N VAL A 568 -5.34 39.01 14.79
CA VAL A 568 -4.55 38.80 13.57
C VAL A 568 -5.53 38.87 12.41
N GLN A 569 -5.47 39.94 11.63
CA GLN A 569 -6.47 40.20 10.60
C GLN A 569 -6.46 39.06 9.58
N THR A 570 -7.62 38.47 9.33
CA THR A 570 -7.82 37.48 8.27
C THR A 570 -7.43 38.07 6.91
N PRO A 571 -6.70 37.34 6.06
CA PRO A 571 -6.36 37.79 4.72
C PRO A 571 -7.59 38.04 3.85
N ASN A 572 -7.51 38.98 2.91
CA ASN A 572 -8.62 39.33 2.02
C ASN A 572 -8.87 38.31 0.87
N GLY A 573 -8.21 37.15 0.90
CA GLY A 573 -8.17 36.18 -0.21
C GLY A 573 -7.44 36.70 -1.46
N GLY A 574 -6.98 35.79 -2.33
CA GLY A 574 -6.32 36.14 -3.61
C GLY A 574 -4.85 36.56 -3.48
N SER A 575 -4.11 35.95 -2.55
CA SER A 575 -2.67 36.18 -2.39
C SER A 575 -1.84 35.44 -3.47
N ASP A 576 -0.61 35.87 -3.64
CA ASP A 576 0.44 35.23 -4.46
C ASP A 576 1.26 34.20 -3.66
N LYS A 577 0.79 33.80 -2.47
CA LYS A 577 1.49 32.82 -1.63
C LYS A 577 1.46 31.44 -2.29
N ARG A 578 2.59 30.76 -2.21
CA ARG A 578 2.76 29.38 -2.68
C ARG A 578 2.31 28.38 -1.62
N ILE A 579 1.62 27.35 -2.07
CA ILE A 579 1.44 26.09 -1.37
C ILE A 579 2.12 25.03 -2.24
N VAL A 580 3.26 24.53 -1.76
CA VAL A 580 4.12 23.58 -2.46
C VAL A 580 3.99 22.23 -1.79
N THR A 581 3.85 21.17 -2.57
CA THR A 581 3.74 19.79 -2.06
C THR A 581 4.63 18.88 -2.89
N TYR A 582 5.07 17.78 -2.30
CA TYR A 582 5.84 16.74 -2.98
C TYR A 582 4.99 15.48 -3.10
N PHE A 583 4.94 14.92 -4.31
CA PHE A 583 4.35 13.61 -4.59
C PHE A 583 5.48 12.62 -4.84
N GLU A 584 5.58 11.63 -3.96
CA GLU A 584 6.58 10.59 -4.03
C GLU A 584 6.21 9.57 -5.10
N GLU A 585 7.14 9.31 -6.02
CA GLU A 585 7.00 8.34 -7.10
C GLU A 585 6.59 6.96 -6.59
N TRP A 586 7.13 6.56 -5.45
CA TRP A 586 6.83 5.29 -4.78
C TRP A 586 5.56 5.32 -3.91
N GLY A 587 4.87 6.46 -3.82
CA GLY A 587 3.61 6.60 -3.06
C GLY A 587 2.51 5.66 -3.55
N VAL A 588 2.57 5.27 -4.83
CA VAL A 588 1.59 4.39 -5.50
C VAL A 588 1.75 2.89 -5.16
N TYR A 589 2.65 2.54 -4.25
CA TYR A 589 2.89 1.15 -3.81
C TYR A 589 2.29 0.91 -2.42
N GLU A 590 3.13 0.61 -1.42
CA GLU A 590 2.68 0.26 -0.06
C GLU A 590 1.89 1.38 0.63
N ARG A 591 2.19 2.64 0.28
CA ARG A 591 1.46 3.81 0.78
C ARG A 591 0.04 3.91 0.22
N ASP A 592 -0.22 3.27 -0.92
CA ASP A 592 -1.48 3.28 -1.65
C ASP A 592 -2.05 4.69 -1.86
N ILE A 593 -1.17 5.64 -2.20
CA ILE A 593 -1.55 7.02 -2.54
C ILE A 593 -1.27 7.25 -4.03
N ASN A 594 -2.34 7.46 -4.78
CA ASN A 594 -2.33 7.74 -6.20
C ASN A 594 -2.57 9.23 -6.47
N LEU A 595 -2.28 9.70 -7.68
CA LEU A 595 -2.62 11.09 -8.06
C LEU A 595 -4.12 11.39 -8.00
N SER A 596 -4.98 10.38 -8.06
CA SER A 596 -6.42 10.52 -7.86
C SER A 596 -6.80 11.06 -6.48
N ASP A 597 -5.95 10.83 -5.48
CA ASP A 597 -6.19 11.20 -4.08
C ASP A 597 -5.69 12.62 -3.78
N VAL A 598 -4.87 13.18 -4.69
CA VAL A 598 -4.27 14.50 -4.53
C VAL A 598 -5.29 15.61 -4.81
N ASN A 599 -5.59 16.42 -3.79
CA ASN A 599 -6.43 17.61 -3.95
C ASN A 599 -5.67 18.77 -4.59
N GLY A 600 -5.62 18.80 -5.93
CA GLY A 600 -4.97 19.87 -6.69
C GLY A 600 -5.55 21.28 -6.49
N GLN A 601 -6.71 21.44 -5.84
CA GLN A 601 -7.25 22.77 -5.54
C GLN A 601 -6.64 23.41 -4.29
N ALA A 602 -6.06 22.61 -3.40
CA ALA A 602 -5.42 23.08 -2.17
C ALA A 602 -3.94 23.42 -2.36
N MET A 603 -3.46 23.53 -3.60
CA MET A 603 -2.04 23.75 -3.88
C MET A 603 -1.80 24.67 -5.06
N THR A 604 -0.56 25.14 -5.15
CA THR A 604 -0.06 25.92 -6.29
C THR A 604 1.05 25.20 -7.04
N HIS A 605 1.81 24.35 -6.36
CA HIS A 605 2.93 23.62 -6.91
C HIS A 605 2.90 22.18 -6.41
N LEU A 606 3.15 21.23 -7.31
CA LEU A 606 3.32 19.81 -7.00
C LEU A 606 4.63 19.34 -7.63
N ASN A 607 5.61 19.02 -6.80
CA ASN A 607 6.90 18.48 -7.23
C ASN A 607 6.84 16.95 -7.22
N TYR A 608 7.16 16.33 -8.36
CA TYR A 608 7.28 14.89 -8.50
C TYR A 608 8.67 14.43 -8.06
N SER A 609 8.72 13.55 -7.07
CA SER A 609 9.94 13.12 -6.38
C SER A 609 10.24 11.65 -6.66
N PHE A 610 11.40 11.25 -7.21
CA PHE A 610 12.55 12.09 -7.58
C PHE A 610 13.18 11.62 -8.89
N PHE A 611 13.90 12.54 -9.51
CA PHE A 611 14.83 12.26 -10.60
C PHE A 611 16.26 12.18 -10.06
N ASP A 612 17.04 11.29 -10.63
CA ASP A 612 18.40 10.97 -10.22
C ASP A 612 19.43 11.70 -11.11
N VAL A 613 20.42 12.35 -10.50
CA VAL A 613 21.51 13.05 -11.20
C VAL A 613 22.77 12.23 -11.13
N LYS A 614 23.29 11.80 -12.28
CA LYS A 614 24.50 10.97 -12.36
C LYS A 614 25.78 11.79 -12.41
N ALA A 615 26.91 11.13 -12.11
CA ALA A 615 28.24 11.75 -12.03
C ALA A 615 28.71 12.47 -13.31
N ASP A 616 28.18 12.08 -14.47
CA ASP A 616 28.48 12.71 -15.76
C ASP A 616 27.55 13.87 -16.11
N GLY A 617 26.60 14.19 -15.22
CA GLY A 617 25.58 15.21 -15.39
C GLY A 617 24.27 14.72 -15.99
N SER A 618 24.16 13.45 -16.42
CA SER A 618 22.89 12.96 -16.96
C SER A 618 21.78 12.87 -15.90
N VAL A 619 20.55 13.14 -16.32
CA VAL A 619 19.35 13.07 -15.45
C VAL A 619 18.51 11.85 -15.84
N GLN A 620 18.14 11.02 -14.86
CA GLN A 620 17.40 9.76 -15.07
C GLN A 620 16.18 9.67 -14.16
N LEU A 621 15.20 8.86 -14.56
CA LEU A 621 14.09 8.49 -13.68
C LEU A 621 14.62 7.52 -12.61
N PHE A 622 14.11 7.66 -11.39
CA PHE A 622 14.43 6.75 -10.31
C PHE A 622 13.70 5.41 -10.49
N ASP A 623 12.38 5.45 -10.67
CA ASP A 623 11.53 4.31 -10.96
C ASP A 623 10.75 4.54 -12.28
N THR A 624 11.28 3.94 -13.35
CA THR A 624 10.65 4.06 -14.68
C THR A 624 9.29 3.38 -14.74
N TYR A 625 9.05 2.33 -13.95
CA TYR A 625 7.78 1.61 -13.97
C TYR A 625 6.67 2.49 -13.37
N ALA A 626 6.87 3.05 -12.18
CA ALA A 626 5.92 4.00 -11.58
C ALA A 626 5.69 5.21 -12.49
N ALA A 627 6.76 5.80 -13.03
CA ALA A 627 6.68 6.98 -13.88
C ALA A 627 5.91 6.76 -15.18
N GLN A 628 6.18 5.66 -15.90
CA GLN A 628 5.81 5.53 -17.32
C GLN A 628 5.02 4.27 -17.68
N GLU A 629 5.00 3.25 -16.82
CA GLU A 629 4.48 1.93 -17.20
C GLU A 629 3.24 1.50 -16.39
N LYS A 630 3.18 1.88 -15.10
CA LYS A 630 2.10 1.48 -14.17
C LYS A 630 0.72 1.81 -14.75
N ARG A 631 -0.19 0.84 -14.63
CA ARG A 631 -1.58 0.98 -15.09
C ARG A 631 -2.48 1.20 -13.89
N PHE A 632 -3.15 2.34 -13.90
CA PHE A 632 -4.18 2.69 -12.93
C PHE A 632 -5.52 2.18 -13.43
N ASP A 633 -6.32 1.61 -12.54
CA ASP A 633 -7.65 1.16 -12.88
C ASP A 633 -8.61 2.37 -13.01
N ALA A 634 -9.93 2.13 -13.11
CA ALA A 634 -10.89 3.21 -13.24
C ALA A 634 -11.12 4.02 -11.94
N ALA A 635 -10.91 3.41 -10.77
CA ALA A 635 -11.04 4.06 -9.48
C ALA A 635 -9.84 5.00 -9.22
N ASP A 636 -8.65 4.59 -9.66
CA ASP A 636 -7.39 5.33 -9.46
C ASP A 636 -7.12 6.40 -10.53
N GLN A 637 -8.08 6.67 -11.42
CA GLN A 637 -7.94 7.73 -12.41
C GLN A 637 -8.13 9.10 -11.78
N VAL A 638 -7.22 10.03 -12.10
CA VAL A 638 -7.40 11.44 -11.70
C VAL A 638 -8.76 11.96 -12.14
N SER A 639 -9.41 12.67 -11.22
CA SER A 639 -10.72 13.25 -11.43
C SER A 639 -10.81 14.63 -10.78
N ARG A 640 -11.73 15.45 -11.28
CA ARG A 640 -12.08 16.71 -10.65
C ARG A 640 -13.58 16.93 -10.70
N THR A 641 -14.13 17.31 -9.55
CA THR A 641 -15.52 17.76 -9.44
C THR A 641 -15.56 19.29 -9.45
N PHE A 642 -16.34 19.83 -10.37
CA PHE A 642 -16.61 21.26 -10.53
C PHE A 642 -18.03 21.54 -10.07
N THR A 643 -18.28 22.69 -9.44
CA THR A 643 -19.62 23.27 -9.41
C THR A 643 -20.07 23.60 -10.83
N THR A 644 -21.39 23.68 -11.06
CA THR A 644 -21.92 24.09 -12.38
C THR A 644 -21.38 25.45 -12.83
N ALA A 645 -21.14 26.37 -11.89
CA ALA A 645 -20.59 27.70 -12.20
C ALA A 645 -19.11 27.64 -12.61
N GLU A 646 -18.30 26.85 -11.92
CA GLU A 646 -16.89 26.64 -12.26
C GLU A 646 -16.75 25.97 -13.61
N TYR A 647 -17.52 24.91 -13.88
CA TYR A 647 -17.47 24.20 -15.17
C TYR A 647 -17.81 25.12 -16.35
N GLN A 648 -18.76 26.04 -16.18
CA GLN A 648 -19.10 27.06 -17.19
C GLN A 648 -17.98 28.09 -17.43
N ALA A 649 -17.08 28.25 -16.47
CA ALA A 649 -15.96 29.18 -16.55
C ALA A 649 -14.65 28.55 -17.05
N VAL A 650 -14.59 27.22 -17.19
CA VAL A 650 -13.44 26.50 -17.75
C VAL A 650 -13.14 26.97 -19.18
N ASP A 651 -11.86 27.06 -19.53
CA ASP A 651 -11.43 27.44 -20.88
C ASP A 651 -12.07 26.52 -21.94
N PRO A 652 -12.68 27.07 -23.01
CA PRO A 652 -13.26 26.26 -24.08
C PRO A 652 -12.32 25.21 -24.70
N ALA A 653 -11.01 25.42 -24.69
CA ALA A 653 -10.02 24.44 -25.14
C ALA A 653 -9.94 23.22 -24.20
N LEU A 654 -9.97 23.43 -22.89
CA LEU A 654 -10.02 22.34 -21.91
C LEU A 654 -11.35 21.61 -21.96
N ILE A 655 -12.47 22.33 -22.13
CA ILE A 655 -13.77 21.68 -22.38
C ILE A 655 -13.72 20.78 -23.62
N ALA A 656 -13.03 21.19 -24.69
CA ALA A 656 -12.84 20.34 -25.86
C ALA A 656 -11.99 19.10 -25.55
N ALA A 657 -10.96 19.23 -24.71
CA ALA A 657 -10.15 18.10 -24.24
C ALA A 657 -10.99 17.13 -23.38
N TYR A 658 -11.82 17.64 -22.46
CA TYR A 658 -12.70 16.82 -21.61
C TYR A 658 -13.78 16.07 -22.41
N ASN A 659 -14.15 16.56 -23.60
CA ASN A 659 -15.09 15.87 -24.50
C ASN A 659 -14.40 14.87 -25.46
N SER A 660 -13.10 14.60 -25.28
CA SER A 660 -12.39 13.54 -25.99
C SER A 660 -12.65 12.16 -25.39
N ASP A 661 -12.02 11.13 -25.95
CA ASP A 661 -12.00 9.77 -25.39
C ASP A 661 -11.06 9.61 -24.18
N ARG A 662 -10.29 10.66 -23.81
CA ARG A 662 -9.43 10.67 -22.63
C ARG A 662 -10.19 10.84 -21.31
N TYR A 663 -11.44 11.31 -21.35
CA TYR A 663 -12.21 11.63 -20.15
C TYR A 663 -13.66 11.14 -20.24
N THR A 664 -14.26 10.91 -19.08
CA THR A 664 -15.69 10.70 -18.88
C THR A 664 -16.25 11.85 -18.05
N ILE A 665 -17.50 12.23 -18.34
CA ILE A 665 -18.17 13.33 -17.65
C ILE A 665 -19.45 12.80 -17.01
N THR A 666 -19.58 13.02 -15.71
CA THR A 666 -20.80 12.73 -14.94
C THR A 666 -21.39 14.03 -14.43
N GLU A 667 -22.67 14.28 -14.71
CA GLU A 667 -23.37 15.51 -14.30
C GLU A 667 -24.43 15.21 -13.26
N THR A 668 -24.46 16.00 -12.20
CA THR A 668 -25.56 16.07 -11.24
C THR A 668 -26.30 17.41 -11.38
N ALA A 669 -27.30 17.68 -10.53
CA ALA A 669 -28.00 18.96 -10.54
C ALA A 669 -27.08 20.15 -10.21
N ASP A 670 -26.04 19.92 -9.40
CA ASP A 670 -25.23 20.98 -8.80
C ASP A 670 -23.73 20.88 -9.18
N SER A 671 -23.29 19.75 -9.74
CA SER A 671 -21.88 19.49 -10.05
C SER A 671 -21.66 18.78 -11.39
N VAL A 672 -20.44 18.93 -11.92
CA VAL A 672 -19.92 18.21 -13.07
C VAL A 672 -18.60 17.56 -12.64
N THR A 673 -18.50 16.24 -12.74
CA THR A 673 -17.27 15.50 -12.45
C THR A 673 -16.66 15.04 -13.77
N VAL A 674 -15.39 15.39 -13.98
CA VAL A 674 -14.59 14.94 -15.11
C VAL A 674 -13.57 13.94 -14.58
N THR A 675 -13.61 12.71 -15.08
CA THR A 675 -12.72 11.61 -14.65
C THR A 675 -11.95 11.12 -15.85
N SER A 676 -10.63 10.99 -15.73
CA SER A 676 -9.80 10.49 -16.81
C SER A 676 -10.06 8.99 -17.08
N VAL A 677 -9.82 8.51 -18.31
CA VAL A 677 -10.15 7.14 -18.74
C VAL A 677 -8.91 6.25 -18.73
N PRO A 678 -8.95 5.04 -18.12
CA PRO A 678 -7.78 4.17 -18.06
C PRO A 678 -7.15 3.92 -19.43
N VAL A 679 -5.83 4.03 -19.52
CA VAL A 679 -5.13 3.73 -20.77
C VAL A 679 -4.98 2.23 -20.90
N GLY A 680 -5.74 1.64 -21.82
CA GLY A 680 -5.68 0.22 -22.12
C GLY A 680 -4.39 -0.19 -22.82
N TRP A 681 -3.93 -1.42 -22.56
CA TRP A 681 -2.70 -2.03 -23.11
C TRP A 681 -2.52 -1.90 -24.63
N ASN A 682 -3.60 -1.89 -25.41
CA ASN A 682 -3.56 -1.86 -26.87
C ASN A 682 -3.43 -0.44 -27.46
N ASN A 683 -3.52 0.60 -26.63
CA ASN A 683 -3.57 2.00 -27.07
C ASN A 683 -2.45 2.87 -26.48
N ALA A 684 -1.54 2.32 -25.68
CA ALA A 684 -0.46 3.07 -25.03
C ALA A 684 0.85 2.98 -25.82
N GLY A 685 1.41 4.14 -26.18
CA GLY A 685 2.86 4.27 -26.38
C GLY A 685 3.61 4.22 -25.03
N PRO A 686 4.96 4.19 -25.06
CA PRO A 686 5.79 4.11 -23.85
C PRO A 686 5.67 5.31 -22.89
N GLN A 687 4.95 6.37 -23.26
CA GLN A 687 4.74 7.57 -22.44
C GLN A 687 3.26 7.81 -22.07
N ASP A 688 2.37 6.87 -22.41
CA ASP A 688 0.92 7.01 -22.21
C ASP A 688 0.45 6.20 -20.97
N ALA A 689 1.28 6.09 -19.93
CA ALA A 689 0.95 5.39 -18.68
C ALA A 689 1.71 5.96 -17.48
N GLY A 690 1.60 5.27 -16.35
CA GLY A 690 2.29 5.63 -15.12
C GLY A 690 1.84 6.97 -14.56
N ASN A 691 2.60 7.44 -13.59
CA ASN A 691 2.39 8.72 -12.93
C ASN A 691 2.46 9.88 -13.93
N PHE A 692 3.24 9.77 -15.01
CA PHE A 692 3.40 10.87 -15.98
C PHE A 692 2.13 11.10 -16.80
N GLU A 693 1.45 10.04 -17.22
CA GLU A 693 0.15 10.20 -17.86
C GLU A 693 -0.91 10.71 -16.87
N GLN A 694 -0.87 10.26 -15.60
CA GLN A 694 -1.74 10.81 -14.55
C GLN A 694 -1.44 12.29 -14.27
N LEU A 695 -0.16 12.71 -14.25
CA LEU A 695 0.27 14.10 -14.07
C LEU A 695 -0.18 14.99 -15.23
N SER A 696 -0.04 14.51 -16.47
CA SER A 696 -0.55 15.22 -17.65
C SER A 696 -2.06 15.49 -17.52
N ARG A 697 -2.83 14.48 -17.11
CA ARG A 697 -4.28 14.61 -16.90
C ARG A 697 -4.63 15.44 -15.68
N PHE A 698 -3.82 15.34 -14.62
CA PHE A 698 -3.95 16.17 -13.44
C PHE A 698 -3.76 17.64 -13.79
N LYS A 699 -2.79 17.99 -14.65
CA LYS A 699 -2.57 19.36 -15.16
C LYS A 699 -3.75 19.84 -16.01
N ASP A 700 -4.32 18.99 -16.87
CA ASP A 700 -5.54 19.34 -17.62
C ASP A 700 -6.72 19.66 -16.69
N LEU A 701 -6.87 18.91 -15.60
CA LEU A 701 -7.92 19.13 -14.59
C LEU A 701 -7.59 20.30 -13.65
N ASN A 702 -6.31 20.60 -13.42
CA ASN A 702 -5.81 21.61 -12.51
C ASN A 702 -4.80 22.55 -13.20
N PRO A 703 -5.22 23.33 -14.22
CA PRO A 703 -4.31 24.08 -15.08
C PRO A 703 -3.45 25.12 -14.36
N ASN A 704 -3.89 25.58 -13.19
CA ASN A 704 -3.20 26.57 -12.37
C ASN A 704 -2.18 25.98 -11.39
N VAL A 705 -2.06 24.65 -11.28
CA VAL A 705 -1.02 24.01 -10.46
C VAL A 705 0.22 23.86 -11.30
N GLU A 706 1.33 24.45 -10.89
CA GLU A 706 2.61 24.24 -11.54
C GLU A 706 3.19 22.89 -11.14
N LEU A 707 3.54 22.06 -12.13
CA LEU A 707 4.11 20.74 -11.88
C LEU A 707 5.62 20.86 -11.99
N GLY A 708 6.31 20.35 -10.98
CA GLY A 708 7.77 20.26 -10.97
C GLY A 708 8.28 18.84 -11.02
N PHE A 709 9.51 18.68 -11.49
CA PHE A 709 10.29 17.47 -11.22
C PHE A 709 11.41 17.82 -10.24
N ALA A 710 11.46 17.10 -9.12
CA ALA A 710 12.48 17.30 -8.10
C ALA A 710 13.68 16.39 -8.36
N LEU A 711 14.87 16.98 -8.32
CA LEU A 711 16.15 16.32 -8.55
C LEU A 711 16.81 16.03 -7.21
N GLY A 712 17.15 14.77 -6.95
CA GLY A 712 17.87 14.38 -5.74
C GLY A 712 16.96 13.90 -4.60
N GLY A 713 16.94 14.65 -3.50
CA GLY A 713 16.51 14.20 -2.18
C GLY A 713 17.65 13.54 -1.40
N TRP A 714 17.35 13.10 -0.19
CA TRP A 714 18.34 12.55 0.75
C TRP A 714 19.24 11.45 0.14
N THR A 715 18.65 10.48 -0.57
CA THR A 715 19.32 9.27 -1.06
C THR A 715 19.89 9.39 -2.49
N LEU A 716 19.43 10.35 -3.29
CA LEU A 716 19.87 10.54 -4.70
C LEU A 716 20.71 11.81 -4.89
N SER A 717 21.27 12.33 -3.80
CA SER A 717 22.16 13.49 -3.81
C SER A 717 23.65 13.14 -3.97
N ASP A 718 23.96 11.88 -4.24
CA ASP A 718 25.30 11.30 -4.16
C ASP A 718 26.27 11.88 -5.21
N GLU A 719 25.78 12.23 -6.39
CA GLU A 719 26.62 12.62 -7.54
C GLU A 719 26.48 14.09 -7.99
N PHE A 720 25.70 14.94 -7.30
CA PHE A 720 25.64 16.38 -7.65
C PHE A 720 27.02 17.07 -7.63
N SER A 721 27.83 16.78 -6.60
CA SER A 721 29.15 17.40 -6.46
C SER A 721 30.08 17.04 -7.62
N THR A 722 30.05 15.78 -8.09
CA THR A 722 30.87 15.30 -9.20
C THR A 722 30.36 15.83 -10.53
N ALA A 723 29.04 15.77 -10.76
CA ALA A 723 28.37 16.29 -11.94
C ALA A 723 28.70 17.77 -12.16
N PHE A 724 28.56 18.59 -11.12
CA PHE A 724 28.70 20.04 -11.26
C PHE A 724 30.16 20.52 -11.23
N ALA A 725 31.10 19.68 -10.82
CA ALA A 725 32.52 20.02 -10.75
C ALA A 725 33.17 20.28 -12.11
N THR A 726 32.61 19.76 -13.21
CA THR A 726 33.18 19.89 -14.55
C THR A 726 32.25 20.66 -15.49
N GLN A 727 32.80 21.38 -16.47
CA GLN A 727 31.96 22.06 -17.48
C GLN A 727 31.11 21.06 -18.27
N ALA A 728 31.67 19.89 -18.61
CA ALA A 728 30.96 18.87 -19.37
C ALA A 728 29.74 18.32 -18.61
N GLY A 729 29.88 18.07 -17.30
CA GLY A 729 28.75 17.63 -16.48
C GLY A 729 27.67 18.70 -16.32
N ARG A 730 28.06 19.98 -16.17
CA ARG A 730 27.09 21.09 -16.18
C ARG A 730 26.38 21.24 -17.52
N ASP A 731 27.10 21.11 -18.63
CA ASP A 731 26.52 21.15 -19.98
C ASP A 731 25.53 20.00 -20.20
N GLN A 732 25.89 18.78 -19.78
CA GLN A 732 25.00 17.62 -19.90
C GLN A 732 23.74 17.80 -19.04
N PHE A 733 23.92 18.18 -17.78
CA PHE A 733 22.82 18.37 -16.84
C PHE A 733 21.82 19.44 -17.29
N THR A 734 22.31 20.61 -17.68
CA THR A 734 21.42 21.71 -18.12
C THR A 734 20.70 21.36 -19.43
N SER A 735 21.36 20.65 -20.35
CA SER A 735 20.74 20.11 -21.55
C SER A 735 19.62 19.11 -21.22
N ASP A 736 19.86 18.16 -20.33
CA ASP A 736 18.86 17.14 -19.97
C ASP A 736 17.64 17.76 -19.28
N VAL A 737 17.84 18.76 -18.41
CA VAL A 737 16.74 19.54 -17.80
C VAL A 737 15.88 20.21 -18.88
N VAL A 738 16.49 20.83 -19.90
CA VAL A 738 15.77 21.43 -21.03
C VAL A 738 15.06 20.36 -21.87
N ASP A 739 15.68 19.19 -22.08
CA ASP A 739 15.07 18.08 -22.82
C ASP A 739 13.87 17.49 -22.07
N ILE A 740 13.91 17.41 -20.73
CA ILE A 740 12.77 17.01 -19.90
C ILE A 740 11.60 17.97 -20.10
N PHE A 741 11.81 19.29 -20.02
CA PHE A 741 10.74 20.28 -20.29
C PHE A 741 10.15 20.19 -21.70
N ASN A 742 10.98 19.86 -22.71
CA ASN A 742 10.50 19.66 -24.08
C ASN A 742 9.74 18.33 -24.26
N THR A 743 10.11 17.29 -23.51
CA THR A 743 9.51 15.96 -23.60
C THR A 743 8.18 15.89 -22.84
N TYR A 744 8.14 16.49 -21.65
CA TYR A 744 7.00 16.48 -20.75
C TYR A 744 6.48 17.89 -20.56
N GLU A 745 5.69 18.37 -21.53
CA GLU A 745 5.18 19.75 -21.58
C GLU A 745 4.29 20.15 -20.39
N PHE A 746 3.88 19.19 -19.56
CA PHE A 746 3.13 19.46 -18.33
C PHE A 746 4.00 19.94 -17.16
N PHE A 747 5.32 19.73 -17.21
CA PHE A 747 6.25 20.30 -16.23
C PHE A 747 6.58 21.76 -16.55
N SER A 748 6.65 22.57 -15.50
CA SER A 748 7.00 24.00 -15.54
C SER A 748 8.00 24.39 -14.46
N VAL A 749 8.39 23.47 -13.57
CA VAL A 749 9.34 23.73 -12.48
C VAL A 749 10.44 22.67 -12.47
N VAL A 750 11.68 23.09 -12.26
CA VAL A 750 12.78 22.21 -11.87
C VAL A 750 13.16 22.54 -10.43
N ASP A 751 13.03 21.55 -9.56
CA ASP A 751 13.33 21.69 -8.13
C ASP A 751 14.64 20.98 -7.82
N PHE A 752 15.60 21.71 -7.25
CA PHE A 752 16.87 21.14 -6.81
C PHE A 752 16.78 20.76 -5.34
N ASP A 753 16.86 19.48 -5.04
CA ASP A 753 16.93 18.96 -3.68
C ASP A 753 18.29 18.28 -3.46
N TRP A 754 19.36 19.08 -3.52
CA TRP A 754 20.72 18.60 -3.27
C TRP A 754 21.03 18.65 -1.78
N GLU A 755 21.18 17.46 -1.17
CA GLU A 755 21.44 17.25 0.25
C GLU A 755 22.86 16.69 0.52
N TYR A 756 23.88 17.51 0.81
CA TYR A 756 23.93 18.97 0.72
C TYR A 756 25.24 19.44 0.08
N PRO A 757 25.26 20.61 -0.60
CA PRO A 757 26.49 21.28 -1.00
C PRO A 757 27.48 21.40 0.17
N GLY A 758 28.72 20.95 -0.03
CA GLY A 758 29.75 20.97 1.02
C GLY A 758 29.68 19.82 2.02
N GLY A 759 28.71 18.90 1.87
CA GLY A 759 28.53 17.70 2.69
C GLY A 759 27.55 17.89 3.86
N GLY A 760 27.39 16.81 4.65
CA GLY A 760 26.45 16.77 5.79
C GLY A 760 25.09 16.14 5.47
N GLY A 761 24.93 15.58 4.27
CA GLY A 761 23.81 14.69 3.89
C GLY A 761 24.19 13.22 4.11
N ASP A 762 23.62 12.33 3.30
CA ASP A 762 23.79 10.88 3.46
C ASP A 762 25.25 10.42 3.35
N LEU A 763 25.56 9.32 4.05
CA LEU A 763 26.90 8.78 4.15
C LEU A 763 27.31 8.13 2.83
N GLY A 764 28.10 8.84 2.05
CA GLY A 764 28.59 8.36 0.75
C GLY A 764 28.58 9.46 -0.30
N ASN A 765 27.74 10.47 -0.10
CA ASN A 765 27.57 11.57 -1.04
C ASN A 765 28.89 12.27 -1.32
N ALA A 766 29.17 12.48 -2.60
CA ALA A 766 30.29 13.28 -3.02
C ALA A 766 30.10 14.72 -2.52
N SER A 767 31.16 15.31 -2.00
CA SER A 767 31.14 16.68 -1.50
C SER A 767 32.46 17.39 -1.72
N SER A 768 32.39 18.71 -1.87
CA SER A 768 33.53 19.57 -2.10
C SER A 768 33.30 20.96 -1.54
N SER A 769 34.36 21.61 -1.07
CA SER A 769 34.29 23.02 -0.66
C SER A 769 33.97 23.98 -1.82
N ASN A 770 33.97 23.50 -3.06
CA ASN A 770 33.62 24.28 -4.26
C ASN A 770 32.15 24.09 -4.68
N ASP A 771 31.36 23.26 -3.99
CA ASP A 771 30.00 22.89 -4.39
C ASP A 771 29.13 24.12 -4.64
N GLY A 772 29.00 25.04 -3.69
CA GLY A 772 28.20 26.26 -3.89
C GLY A 772 28.70 27.18 -5.02
N ALA A 773 30.00 27.17 -5.32
CA ALA A 773 30.53 27.93 -6.47
C ALA A 773 30.20 27.25 -7.80
N ASN A 774 30.26 25.91 -7.85
CA ASN A 774 29.89 25.14 -9.03
C ASN A 774 28.38 25.18 -9.27
N PHE A 775 27.59 25.16 -8.21
CA PHE A 775 26.14 25.24 -8.31
C PHE A 775 25.68 26.58 -8.88
N ALA A 776 26.32 27.69 -8.47
CA ALA A 776 26.06 28.99 -9.08
C ALA A 776 26.35 29.03 -10.59
N LEU A 777 27.37 28.29 -11.06
CA LEU A 777 27.64 28.18 -12.50
C LEU A 777 26.58 27.35 -13.22
N VAL A 778 26.04 26.31 -12.59
CA VAL A 778 24.91 25.52 -13.13
C VAL A 778 23.69 26.40 -13.27
N LEU A 779 23.30 27.12 -12.21
CA LEU A 779 22.09 27.94 -12.20
C LEU A 779 22.19 29.13 -13.15
N GLU A 780 23.35 29.77 -13.27
CA GLU A 780 23.58 30.82 -14.28
C GLU A 780 23.38 30.29 -15.70
N GLN A 781 23.94 29.11 -15.99
CA GLN A 781 23.81 28.46 -17.30
C GLN A 781 22.36 28.04 -17.57
N LEU A 782 21.74 27.32 -16.62
CA LEU A 782 20.38 26.85 -16.72
C LEU A 782 19.39 28.00 -16.93
N ARG A 783 19.48 29.08 -16.15
CA ARG A 783 18.59 30.24 -16.31
C ARG A 783 18.69 30.84 -17.71
N SER A 784 19.90 30.92 -18.28
CA SER A 784 20.08 31.39 -19.66
C SER A 784 19.45 30.46 -20.70
N GLU A 785 19.43 29.15 -20.46
CA GLU A 785 18.83 28.16 -21.34
C GLU A 785 17.30 28.14 -21.22
N LEU A 786 16.77 28.26 -20.00
CA LEU A 786 15.35 28.41 -19.74
C LEU A 786 14.81 29.72 -20.34
N ASP A 787 15.51 30.85 -20.21
CA ASP A 787 15.11 32.11 -20.87
C ASP A 787 15.02 31.96 -22.40
N ALA A 788 15.89 31.15 -23.00
CA ALA A 788 15.84 30.85 -24.42
C ALA A 788 14.64 29.93 -24.77
N LEU A 789 14.35 28.96 -23.91
CA LEU A 789 13.20 28.07 -24.03
C LEU A 789 11.88 28.85 -23.92
N GLU A 790 11.75 29.77 -22.96
CA GLU A 790 10.58 30.67 -22.82
C GLU A 790 10.36 31.52 -24.08
N LEU A 791 11.43 32.05 -24.69
CA LEU A 791 11.32 32.77 -25.96
C LEU A 791 10.86 31.89 -27.12
N GLN A 792 11.15 30.58 -27.07
CA GLN A 792 10.78 29.61 -28.10
C GLN A 792 9.35 29.09 -27.93
N THR A 793 8.96 28.72 -26.71
CA THR A 793 7.69 28.05 -26.40
C THR A 793 6.60 29.03 -25.97
N GLY A 794 6.98 30.18 -25.41
CA GLY A 794 6.06 31.09 -24.72
C GLY A 794 5.64 30.61 -23.32
N GLY A 795 6.24 29.53 -22.82
CA GLY A 795 6.06 29.04 -21.46
C GLY A 795 6.75 29.91 -20.41
N ASN A 796 6.56 29.55 -19.14
CA ASN A 796 7.26 30.11 -17.98
C ASN A 796 7.87 28.94 -17.22
N TYR A 797 9.18 28.97 -16.97
CA TYR A 797 9.88 27.88 -16.29
C TYR A 797 10.52 28.39 -15.01
N GLU A 798 10.12 27.81 -13.87
CA GLU A 798 10.63 28.20 -12.55
C GLU A 798 11.78 27.28 -12.11
N VAL A 799 12.72 27.85 -11.38
CA VAL A 799 13.78 27.14 -10.69
C VAL A 799 13.55 27.26 -9.19
N SER A 800 13.30 26.15 -8.52
CA SER A 800 13.23 26.12 -7.05
C SER A 800 14.37 25.30 -6.45
N ILE A 801 14.65 25.55 -5.18
CA ILE A 801 15.66 24.80 -4.42
C ILE A 801 15.07 24.41 -3.08
N ALA A 802 15.01 23.11 -2.79
CA ALA A 802 14.84 22.60 -1.44
C ALA A 802 16.16 22.75 -0.68
N THR A 803 16.15 23.49 0.42
CA THR A 803 17.37 23.86 1.16
C THR A 803 17.26 23.46 2.62
N ALA A 804 18.37 23.06 3.24
CA ALA A 804 18.43 22.84 4.68
C ALA A 804 17.96 24.06 5.51
N GLY A 805 17.32 23.81 6.66
CA GLY A 805 17.08 24.84 7.68
C GLY A 805 18.30 25.14 8.57
N GLY A 806 19.35 24.30 8.54
CA GLY A 806 20.56 24.44 9.34
C GLY A 806 21.52 25.52 8.80
N SER A 807 21.89 26.48 9.65
CA SER A 807 22.78 27.60 9.29
C SER A 807 24.15 27.16 8.76
N GLU A 808 24.69 26.04 9.28
CA GLU A 808 25.96 25.46 8.88
C GLU A 808 25.94 24.87 7.48
N LYS A 809 24.81 24.32 7.05
CA LYS A 809 24.60 23.78 5.69
C LYS A 809 24.35 24.92 4.70
N LEU A 810 23.50 25.87 5.06
CA LEU A 810 23.22 27.06 4.23
C LEU A 810 24.47 27.90 3.92
N ALA A 811 25.46 27.91 4.82
CA ALA A 811 26.74 28.57 4.57
C ALA A 811 27.50 28.03 3.34
N ASN A 812 27.27 26.77 2.95
CA ASN A 812 27.92 26.14 1.79
C ASN A 812 27.12 26.27 0.49
N LEU A 813 25.83 26.63 0.56
CA LEU A 813 24.93 26.73 -0.60
C LEU A 813 25.26 27.89 -1.55
N ASN A 814 25.96 28.93 -1.06
CA ASN A 814 26.28 30.14 -1.80
C ASN A 814 25.05 30.99 -2.19
N LEU A 815 24.15 31.24 -1.23
CA LEU A 815 22.92 32.05 -1.41
C LEU A 815 23.15 33.34 -2.24
N ALA A 816 24.17 34.12 -1.88
CA ALA A 816 24.48 35.38 -2.57
C ALA A 816 24.87 35.21 -4.05
N GLY A 817 25.43 34.05 -4.43
CA GLY A 817 25.82 33.75 -5.80
C GLY A 817 24.71 33.13 -6.64
N ILE A 818 23.69 32.54 -6.02
CA ILE A 818 22.62 31.82 -6.71
C ILE A 818 21.30 32.60 -6.79
N ASP A 819 21.06 33.56 -5.88
CA ASP A 819 19.74 34.17 -5.70
C ASP A 819 19.14 34.83 -6.94
N SER A 820 19.97 35.35 -7.85
CA SER A 820 19.48 35.94 -9.11
C SER A 820 18.90 34.95 -10.11
N TYR A 821 19.09 33.64 -9.89
CA TYR A 821 18.73 32.57 -10.83
C TYR A 821 17.64 31.64 -10.32
N VAL A 822 17.20 31.84 -9.08
CA VAL A 822 16.24 30.99 -8.37
C VAL A 822 14.94 31.77 -8.23
N ASP A 823 13.79 31.14 -8.43
CA ASP A 823 12.48 31.76 -8.27
C ASP A 823 12.03 31.73 -6.80
N PHE A 824 12.22 30.59 -6.12
CA PHE A 824 11.92 30.44 -4.70
C PHE A 824 12.73 29.30 -4.03
N TYR A 825 12.81 29.35 -2.70
CA TYR A 825 13.50 28.36 -1.87
C TYR A 825 12.48 27.65 -0.99
N ASN A 826 12.39 26.33 -1.11
CA ASN A 826 11.64 25.47 -0.21
C ASN A 826 12.53 25.15 1.00
N VAL A 827 12.43 25.93 2.07
CA VAL A 827 13.32 25.75 3.23
C VAL A 827 12.79 24.61 4.09
N MET A 828 13.54 23.52 4.18
CA MET A 828 13.25 22.34 4.98
C MET A 828 13.39 22.65 6.47
N THR A 829 12.43 23.39 7.03
CA THR A 829 12.35 23.76 8.44
C THR A 829 11.69 22.67 9.29
N TYR A 830 12.15 21.45 9.05
CA TYR A 830 11.81 20.19 9.72
C TYR A 830 13.07 19.34 9.81
N ASP A 831 12.96 18.11 10.36
CA ASP A 831 14.11 17.23 10.58
C ASP A 831 15.22 17.81 11.45
N PHE A 832 14.87 18.75 12.34
CA PHE A 832 15.80 19.31 13.30
C PHE A 832 16.22 18.30 14.38
N HIS A 833 15.35 17.36 14.71
CA HIS A 833 15.57 16.28 15.67
C HIS A 833 14.89 15.01 15.18
N GLY A 834 15.48 13.83 15.42
CA GLY A 834 14.94 12.56 14.93
C GLY A 834 15.56 11.31 15.54
N GLY A 835 15.16 10.15 15.03
CA GLY A 835 15.58 8.83 15.53
C GLY A 835 17.09 8.54 15.49
N TRP A 836 17.88 9.37 14.80
CA TRP A 836 19.35 9.36 14.87
C TRP A 836 19.91 9.88 16.21
N GLU A 837 19.06 10.51 17.03
CA GLU A 837 19.38 10.96 18.39
C GLU A 837 18.72 10.03 19.42
N ASN A 838 19.37 9.85 20.58
CA ASN A 838 18.80 9.08 21.69
C ASN A 838 18.06 9.95 22.72
N GLN A 839 17.60 11.13 22.29
CA GLN A 839 16.87 12.08 23.12
C GLN A 839 15.76 12.70 22.27
N THR A 840 14.56 12.79 22.84
CA THR A 840 13.41 13.41 22.18
C THR A 840 13.66 14.89 21.92
N GLY A 841 13.25 15.39 20.75
CA GLY A 841 13.34 16.79 20.39
C GLY A 841 12.27 17.19 19.37
N HIS A 842 11.93 18.47 19.33
CA HIS A 842 10.91 19.00 18.42
C HIS A 842 11.47 19.11 17.00
N GLN A 843 10.99 18.29 16.06
CA GLN A 843 11.59 18.24 14.72
C GLN A 843 11.36 19.51 13.89
N ALA A 844 10.36 20.33 14.23
CA ALA A 844 9.94 21.51 13.47
C ALA A 844 9.56 22.70 14.36
N ALA A 845 10.29 22.87 15.48
CA ALA A 845 10.06 23.96 16.43
C ALA A 845 10.12 25.34 15.78
N MET A 846 9.21 26.23 16.19
CA MET A 846 9.23 27.61 15.70
C MET A 846 10.48 28.35 16.17
N THR A 847 10.86 28.17 17.44
CA THR A 847 11.96 28.93 18.04
C THR A 847 12.57 28.21 19.25
N GLY A 848 13.73 28.70 19.68
CA GLY A 848 14.27 28.40 21.00
C GLY A 848 14.98 27.05 21.09
N ASP A 849 15.33 26.45 19.96
CA ASP A 849 16.21 25.29 19.96
C ASP A 849 17.63 25.69 20.40
N ALA A 850 18.29 24.84 21.19
CA ALA A 850 19.59 25.15 21.78
C ALA A 850 20.73 25.17 20.75
N ASN A 851 20.56 24.47 19.63
CA ASN A 851 21.52 24.41 18.53
C ASN A 851 21.13 25.35 17.38
N ASN A 852 20.03 26.12 17.55
CA ASN A 852 19.42 26.98 16.55
C ASN A 852 18.88 26.21 15.33
N TYR A 853 18.46 24.96 15.53
CA TYR A 853 17.64 24.24 14.57
C TYR A 853 16.16 24.56 14.84
N ASP A 854 15.76 25.76 14.44
CA ASP A 854 14.38 26.23 14.54
C ASP A 854 14.00 27.12 13.34
N VAL A 855 12.70 27.26 13.10
CA VAL A 855 12.14 28.02 11.96
C VAL A 855 12.64 29.46 11.95
N THR A 856 12.62 30.15 13.09
CA THR A 856 13.02 31.57 13.15
C THR A 856 14.48 31.79 12.77
N THR A 857 15.37 30.89 13.19
CA THR A 857 16.80 30.95 12.86
C THR A 857 17.03 30.59 11.39
N ALA A 858 16.37 29.56 10.88
CA ALA A 858 16.49 29.19 9.47
C ALA A 858 16.12 30.37 8.54
N VAL A 859 15.00 31.05 8.82
CA VAL A 859 14.54 32.20 8.04
C VAL A 859 15.48 33.40 8.18
N SER A 860 16.07 33.64 9.37
CA SER A 860 16.98 34.77 9.57
C SER A 860 18.23 34.67 8.72
N VAL A 861 18.70 33.47 8.36
CA VAL A 861 19.85 33.28 7.45
C VAL A 861 19.57 33.89 6.08
N PHE A 862 18.36 33.71 5.54
CA PHE A 862 17.95 34.29 4.26
C PHE A 862 17.79 35.82 4.36
N GLU A 863 17.19 36.30 5.45
CA GLU A 863 17.04 37.73 5.73
C GLU A 863 18.41 38.43 5.81
N GLU A 864 19.37 37.83 6.54
CA GLU A 864 20.74 38.34 6.69
C GLU A 864 21.55 38.26 5.39
N ALA A 865 21.30 37.24 4.56
CA ALA A 865 21.89 37.11 3.23
C ALA A 865 21.31 38.14 2.22
N GLY A 866 20.23 38.82 2.58
CA GLY A 866 19.57 39.81 1.72
C GLY A 866 18.67 39.20 0.64
N VAL A 867 18.27 37.93 0.79
CA VAL A 867 17.27 37.29 -0.06
C VAL A 867 15.92 37.96 0.18
N ALA A 868 15.18 38.24 -0.89
CA ALA A 868 13.83 38.74 -0.76
C ALA A 868 12.95 37.67 -0.09
N LEU A 869 12.39 37.95 1.09
CA LEU A 869 11.70 36.94 1.89
C LEU A 869 10.45 36.36 1.21
N ASN A 870 9.84 37.07 0.26
CA ASN A 870 8.76 36.54 -0.57
C ASN A 870 9.21 35.41 -1.54
N LYS A 871 10.51 35.09 -1.60
CA LYS A 871 11.06 33.89 -2.26
C LYS A 871 11.26 32.73 -1.28
N VAL A 872 11.18 32.95 0.02
CA VAL A 872 11.40 31.93 1.05
C VAL A 872 10.07 31.25 1.35
N VAL A 873 9.96 29.96 1.06
CA VAL A 873 8.78 29.12 1.32
C VAL A 873 9.08 28.26 2.54
N LEU A 874 8.22 28.34 3.56
CA LEU A 874 8.43 27.68 4.86
C LEU A 874 8.01 26.20 4.78
N GLY A 875 8.92 25.27 5.04
CA GLY A 875 8.64 23.84 5.06
C GLY A 875 7.98 23.35 6.36
N ALA A 876 6.98 22.49 6.24
CA ALA A 876 6.33 21.79 7.36
C ALA A 876 6.25 20.28 7.07
N PRO A 877 6.50 19.42 8.06
CA PRO A 877 6.40 17.99 7.88
C PRO A 877 4.93 17.54 8.03
N ALA A 878 4.43 16.79 7.06
CA ALA A 878 3.17 16.03 7.16
C ALA A 878 3.40 14.65 7.80
N TYR A 879 4.51 14.47 8.51
CA TYR A 879 4.89 13.26 9.24
C TYR A 879 5.50 13.66 10.57
N THR A 880 5.74 12.67 11.42
CA THR A 880 6.31 12.85 12.74
C THR A 880 7.69 12.23 12.86
N ARG A 881 8.46 12.68 13.85
CA ARG A 881 9.64 11.97 14.32
C ARG A 881 9.40 11.53 15.75
N ALA A 882 9.59 10.24 15.99
CA ALA A 882 9.14 9.55 17.19
C ALA A 882 10.27 8.74 17.86
N TRP A 883 10.11 8.52 19.16
CA TRP A 883 10.99 7.73 20.00
C TRP A 883 10.15 6.86 20.94
N GLY A 884 10.55 5.60 21.12
CA GLY A 884 9.98 4.71 22.14
C GLY A 884 10.87 4.57 23.38
N GLY A 885 10.31 4.01 24.45
CA GLY A 885 10.99 3.84 25.73
C GLY A 885 11.25 5.16 26.48
N VAL A 886 10.36 6.13 26.29
CA VAL A 886 10.48 7.49 26.81
C VAL A 886 9.77 7.62 28.14
N GLU A 887 10.54 7.86 29.21
CA GLU A 887 9.98 8.21 30.52
C GLU A 887 9.39 9.63 30.52
N ASP A 888 8.40 9.89 31.37
CA ASP A 888 7.71 11.20 31.42
C ASP A 888 8.66 12.37 31.78
N GLY A 889 9.61 12.14 32.69
CA GLY A 889 10.60 13.15 33.10
C GLY A 889 10.03 14.41 33.79
N GLY A 890 8.72 14.48 34.03
CA GLY A 890 8.01 15.69 34.47
C GLY A 890 7.75 16.71 33.36
N THR A 891 8.00 16.34 32.10
CA THR A 891 7.86 17.19 30.91
C THR A 891 7.11 16.47 29.79
N PHE A 892 6.33 15.44 30.13
CA PHE A 892 5.60 14.63 29.16
C PHE A 892 6.53 14.05 28.08
N GLY A 893 7.68 13.53 28.50
CA GLY A 893 8.68 12.92 27.63
C GLY A 893 9.61 13.90 26.91
N TYR A 894 9.37 15.23 26.95
CA TYR A 894 10.25 16.18 26.27
C TYR A 894 11.65 16.25 26.89
N GLN A 895 12.68 16.26 26.04
CA GLN A 895 14.11 16.12 26.36
C GLN A 895 14.47 14.90 27.21
N GLN A 896 13.68 13.82 27.15
CA GLN A 896 13.99 12.57 27.81
C GLN A 896 14.70 11.60 26.86
N LEU A 897 15.33 10.58 27.44
CA LEU A 897 15.99 9.53 26.65
C LEU A 897 14.93 8.67 25.96
N GLY A 898 15.21 8.29 24.72
CA GLY A 898 14.35 7.44 23.91
C GLY A 898 15.11 6.92 22.70
N MET A 899 14.53 5.97 21.96
CA MET A 899 15.14 5.43 20.74
C MET A 899 14.14 5.46 19.59
N GLY A 900 14.55 5.99 18.43
CA GLY A 900 13.69 6.02 17.24
C GLY A 900 13.23 4.63 16.81
N ALA A 901 14.17 3.68 16.78
CA ALA A 901 13.89 2.28 16.46
C ALA A 901 12.96 1.55 17.45
N ALA A 902 12.62 2.16 18.58
CA ALA A 902 11.67 1.62 19.56
C ALA A 902 10.26 2.20 19.41
N ALA A 903 10.07 3.23 18.58
CA ALA A 903 8.74 3.66 18.14
C ALA A 903 8.37 2.92 16.86
N GLN A 904 7.15 2.41 16.77
CA GLN A 904 6.74 1.53 15.68
C GLN A 904 6.79 2.21 14.29
N GLY A 905 6.23 3.42 14.21
CA GLY A 905 6.05 4.14 12.95
C GLY A 905 4.96 3.57 12.04
N SER A 906 4.63 4.31 10.97
CA SER A 906 3.66 3.88 9.95
C SER A 906 4.26 2.90 8.95
N PHE A 907 5.42 3.28 8.39
CA PHE A 907 6.18 2.49 7.42
C PHE A 907 7.64 2.28 7.86
N GLU A 908 8.18 3.22 8.64
CA GLU A 908 9.55 3.18 9.16
C GLU A 908 9.54 3.44 10.66
N ALA A 909 10.30 2.64 11.42
CA ALA A 909 10.46 2.83 12.85
C ALA A 909 10.94 4.26 13.18
N GLY A 910 10.23 4.92 14.10
CA GLY A 910 10.51 6.30 14.49
C GLY A 910 9.88 7.38 13.58
N VAL A 911 9.05 7.00 12.60
CA VAL A 911 8.33 7.93 11.73
C VAL A 911 6.87 7.50 11.56
N TYR A 912 5.92 8.34 11.99
CA TYR A 912 4.50 8.16 11.69
C TYR A 912 4.05 9.18 10.64
N ASP A 913 3.22 8.75 9.71
CA ASP A 913 2.45 9.66 8.86
C ASP A 913 1.48 10.46 9.73
N TYR A 914 1.27 11.73 9.40
CA TYR A 914 0.33 12.57 10.14
C TYR A 914 -1.09 11.99 10.13
N LYS A 915 -1.55 11.51 8.97
CA LYS A 915 -2.88 10.90 8.80
C LYS A 915 -3.15 9.73 9.74
N ASP A 916 -2.12 8.96 10.09
CA ASP A 916 -2.25 7.80 10.96
C ASP A 916 -2.30 8.24 12.43
N ILE A 917 -1.30 9.03 12.86
CA ILE A 917 -1.14 9.37 14.28
C ILE A 917 -2.14 10.44 14.76
N VAL A 918 -2.67 11.30 13.86
CA VAL A 918 -3.72 12.25 14.24
C VAL A 918 -5.01 11.53 14.62
N SER A 919 -5.27 10.36 14.04
CA SER A 919 -6.43 9.54 14.39
C SER A 919 -6.34 9.04 15.84
N ASP A 920 -5.14 8.70 16.31
CA ASP A 920 -4.90 8.31 17.71
C ASP A 920 -5.13 9.47 18.69
N VAL A 921 -4.80 10.70 18.28
CA VAL A 921 -5.13 11.90 19.08
C VAL A 921 -6.63 12.08 19.19
N ILE A 922 -7.34 12.03 18.06
CA ILE A 922 -8.79 12.27 18.01
C ILE A 922 -9.57 11.18 18.76
N THR A 923 -9.08 9.94 18.69
CA THR A 923 -9.67 8.80 19.42
C THR A 923 -9.24 8.75 20.89
N GLY A 924 -8.32 9.62 21.32
CA GLY A 924 -7.81 9.69 22.68
C GLY A 924 -6.90 8.51 23.07
N GLN A 925 -6.36 7.78 22.08
CA GLN A 925 -5.35 6.74 22.30
C GLN A 925 -4.02 7.33 22.74
N THR A 926 -3.75 8.58 22.35
CA THR A 926 -2.57 9.31 22.76
C THR A 926 -2.91 10.78 23.03
N ASN A 927 -2.17 11.39 23.96
CA ASN A 927 -2.42 12.78 24.34
C ASN A 927 -1.58 13.73 23.49
N LEU A 928 -2.17 14.86 23.11
CA LEU A 928 -1.54 15.94 22.37
C LEU A 928 -1.16 17.08 23.32
N TYR A 929 0.07 17.58 23.19
CA TYR A 929 0.64 18.60 24.05
C TYR A 929 1.17 19.78 23.23
N TRP A 930 1.12 20.97 23.83
CA TRP A 930 1.71 22.20 23.27
C TRP A 930 2.90 22.65 24.11
N ASP A 931 4.09 22.75 23.52
CA ASP A 931 5.23 23.42 24.13
C ASP A 931 5.19 24.92 23.82
N ASP A 932 4.74 25.71 24.78
CA ASP A 932 4.63 27.16 24.64
C ASP A 932 5.99 27.87 24.80
N ASN A 933 7.09 27.19 25.08
CA ASN A 933 8.42 27.83 24.97
C ASN A 933 8.89 27.77 23.51
N SER A 934 8.87 26.58 22.91
CA SER A 934 9.37 26.33 21.55
C SER A 934 8.35 26.57 20.45
N LYS A 935 7.08 26.73 20.82
CA LYS A 935 5.92 26.82 19.93
C LYS A 935 5.85 25.61 19.00
N ALA A 936 5.83 24.43 19.61
CA ALA A 936 5.82 23.14 18.93
C ALA A 936 4.78 22.22 19.57
N ALA A 937 4.11 21.41 18.76
CA ALA A 937 3.22 20.36 19.25
C ALA A 937 3.95 19.00 19.30
N PHE A 938 3.53 18.17 20.24
CA PHE A 938 4.04 16.81 20.39
C PHE A 938 2.99 15.91 21.03
N ILE A 939 3.16 14.62 20.83
CA ILE A 939 2.31 13.55 21.35
C ILE A 939 3.11 12.74 22.37
N TYR A 940 2.44 12.30 23.44
CA TYR A 940 3.04 11.40 24.42
C TYR A 940 2.01 10.50 25.11
N ASN A 941 2.20 9.19 25.05
CA ASN A 941 1.30 8.19 25.65
C ASN A 941 1.83 7.55 26.95
N GLY A 942 2.99 8.00 27.46
CA GLY A 942 3.64 7.39 28.62
C GLY A 942 4.82 6.47 28.27
N ASP A 943 5.02 6.14 27.00
CA ASP A 943 6.13 5.31 26.51
C ASP A 943 6.69 5.80 25.16
N GLU A 944 5.84 6.17 24.22
CA GLU A 944 6.23 6.77 22.95
C GLU A 944 6.01 8.28 22.96
N TRP A 945 6.98 9.01 22.42
CA TRP A 945 6.97 10.45 22.25
C TRP A 945 7.16 10.79 20.77
N SER A 946 6.34 11.70 20.23
CA SER A 946 6.39 12.05 18.81
C SER A 946 6.18 13.55 18.57
N SER A 947 7.03 14.19 17.76
CA SER A 947 6.88 15.60 17.39
C SER A 947 5.99 15.75 16.15
N ILE A 948 4.93 16.54 16.25
CA ILE A 948 3.82 16.59 15.28
C ILE A 948 3.44 18.03 14.90
N GLU A 949 2.93 18.23 13.68
CA GLU A 949 2.17 19.42 13.27
C GLU A 949 0.66 19.16 13.33
N THR A 950 -0.13 20.19 13.62
CA THR A 950 -1.60 20.14 13.54
C THR A 950 -2.11 21.32 12.71
N THR A 951 -3.38 21.29 12.29
CA THR A 951 -3.98 22.44 11.60
C THR A 951 -3.91 23.73 12.43
N ALA A 952 -3.88 23.65 13.77
CA ALA A 952 -3.63 24.78 14.65
C ALA A 952 -2.17 25.30 14.56
N THR A 953 -1.16 24.42 14.56
CA THR A 953 0.24 24.87 14.40
C THR A 953 0.52 25.41 13.01
N ILE A 954 -0.11 24.83 11.98
CA ILE A 954 -0.09 25.35 10.61
C ILE A 954 -0.74 26.74 10.54
N ALA A 955 -1.85 26.98 11.23
CA ALA A 955 -2.45 28.31 11.31
C ALA A 955 -1.49 29.34 11.94
N GLY A 956 -0.75 28.94 12.98
CA GLY A 956 0.33 29.71 13.58
C GLY A 956 1.46 30.03 12.59
N LYS A 957 2.00 29.01 11.93
CA LYS A 957 3.07 29.16 10.91
C LYS A 957 2.61 30.02 9.72
N ALA A 958 1.36 29.90 9.30
CA ALA A 958 0.77 30.77 8.27
C ALA A 958 0.68 32.24 8.73
N ALA A 959 0.45 32.51 10.03
CA ALA A 959 0.51 33.87 10.57
C ALA A 959 1.94 34.43 10.52
N TYR A 960 2.95 33.62 10.82
CA TYR A 960 4.35 34.01 10.66
C TYR A 960 4.71 34.30 9.19
N VAL A 961 4.29 33.44 8.26
CA VAL A 961 4.46 33.63 6.81
C VAL A 961 3.91 34.98 6.38
N GLN A 962 2.75 35.40 6.89
CA GLN A 962 2.18 36.70 6.57
C GLN A 962 2.92 37.87 7.24
N GLU A 963 3.31 37.74 8.51
CA GLU A 963 4.02 38.79 9.23
C GLU A 963 5.37 39.12 8.56
N LYS A 964 6.10 38.07 8.15
CA LYS A 964 7.42 38.19 7.51
C LYS A 964 7.37 38.37 6.00
N ASP A 965 6.17 38.36 5.42
CA ASP A 965 5.94 38.37 3.97
C ASP A 965 6.72 37.27 3.25
N LEU A 966 6.72 36.07 3.82
CA LEU A 966 7.33 34.88 3.22
C LEU A 966 6.59 34.49 1.93
N GLY A 967 7.25 33.71 1.07
CA GLY A 967 6.71 33.27 -0.22
C GLY A 967 5.56 32.27 -0.13
N GLY A 968 5.40 31.58 1.00
CA GLY A 968 4.36 30.57 1.17
C GLY A 968 4.74 29.47 2.15
N MET A 969 4.10 28.30 2.01
CA MET A 969 4.42 27.08 2.74
C MET A 969 4.66 25.89 1.80
N MET A 970 5.49 24.97 2.24
CA MET A 970 5.84 23.72 1.58
C MET A 970 5.59 22.54 2.51
N PHE A 971 5.15 21.41 1.98
CA PHE A 971 4.85 20.20 2.76
C PHE A 971 5.58 18.97 2.20
N TRP A 972 6.30 18.29 3.09
CA TRP A 972 6.85 16.94 2.85
C TRP A 972 6.11 15.94 3.75
N ALA A 973 5.42 14.93 3.21
CA ALA A 973 4.99 14.83 1.81
C ALA A 973 3.49 14.57 1.73
N ILE A 974 2.92 14.69 0.52
CA ILE A 974 1.46 14.70 0.35
C ILE A 974 0.83 13.37 0.77
N SER A 975 1.57 12.27 0.62
CA SER A 975 1.11 10.92 0.98
C SER A 975 0.83 10.76 2.48
N ASN A 976 1.46 11.58 3.33
CA ASN A 976 1.34 11.53 4.78
C ASN A 976 0.23 12.44 5.34
N ASP A 977 -0.29 13.38 4.53
CA ASP A 977 -1.29 14.36 4.98
C ASP A 977 -2.66 13.70 5.20
N ALA A 978 -3.45 14.26 6.12
CA ALA A 978 -4.81 13.82 6.36
C ALA A 978 -5.78 14.42 5.33
N GLU A 979 -7.00 13.88 5.26
CA GLU A 979 -8.06 14.45 4.42
C GLU A 979 -8.95 15.45 5.18
N GLY A 980 -9.74 16.21 4.42
CA GLY A 980 -10.80 17.06 4.98
C GLY A 980 -10.27 18.17 5.88
N ASP A 981 -10.94 18.41 7.01
CA ASP A 981 -10.62 19.51 7.93
C ASP A 981 -9.33 19.29 8.74
N LEU A 982 -8.75 18.08 8.67
CA LEU A 982 -7.47 17.75 9.30
C LEU A 982 -6.29 17.96 8.35
N SER A 983 -6.50 18.09 7.04
CA SER A 983 -5.41 18.31 6.08
C SER A 983 -4.58 19.55 6.43
N LEU A 984 -3.29 19.35 6.66
CA LEU A 984 -2.32 20.40 6.91
C LEU A 984 -2.13 21.29 5.68
N VAL A 985 -2.11 20.68 4.48
CA VAL A 985 -1.99 21.40 3.20
C VAL A 985 -3.21 22.29 2.97
N LYS A 986 -4.42 21.75 3.17
CA LYS A 986 -5.66 22.52 3.03
C LYS A 986 -5.73 23.66 4.03
N ALA A 987 -5.36 23.42 5.29
CA ALA A 987 -5.34 24.49 6.31
C ALA A 987 -4.44 25.67 5.89
N ALA A 988 -3.28 25.39 5.28
CA ALA A 988 -2.41 26.43 4.76
C ALA A 988 -2.98 27.15 3.53
N ASP A 989 -3.58 26.44 2.56
CA ASP A 989 -4.22 27.06 1.39
C ASP A 989 -5.40 27.95 1.81
N ASP A 990 -6.28 27.43 2.68
CA ASP A 990 -7.44 28.15 3.17
C ASP A 990 -7.01 29.50 3.76
N ILE A 991 -6.04 29.49 4.67
CA ILE A 991 -5.56 30.70 5.33
C ILE A 991 -4.80 31.61 4.37
N LEU A 992 -3.79 31.09 3.68
CA LEU A 992 -2.86 31.93 2.93
C LEU A 992 -3.46 32.45 1.62
N ARG A 993 -4.34 31.69 0.96
CA ARG A 993 -4.85 32.00 -0.39
C ARG A 993 -6.34 32.24 -0.45
N GLN A 994 -7.14 31.46 0.28
CA GLN A 994 -8.61 31.56 0.23
C GLN A 994 -9.19 32.60 1.21
N GLY A 995 -8.39 33.12 2.14
CA GLY A 995 -8.86 34.07 3.16
C GLY A 995 -9.64 33.41 4.30
N GLY A 996 -9.37 32.14 4.56
CA GLY A 996 -9.89 31.37 5.69
C GLY A 996 -9.50 31.97 7.04
N SER A 997 -10.29 31.63 8.06
CA SER A 997 -10.06 32.14 9.40
C SER A 997 -9.02 31.32 10.15
N TYR A 998 -8.07 32.00 10.79
CA TYR A 998 -7.18 31.38 11.77
C TYR A 998 -7.96 30.67 12.88
N SER A 999 -9.07 31.25 13.34
CA SER A 999 -9.87 30.65 14.43
C SER A 999 -10.52 29.34 14.00
N GLU A 1000 -10.96 29.25 12.74
CA GLU A 1000 -11.61 28.05 12.21
C GLU A 1000 -10.61 26.90 12.07
N ALA A 1001 -9.40 27.18 11.56
CA ALA A 1001 -8.34 26.19 11.51
C ALA A 1001 -7.93 25.68 12.90
N VAL A 1002 -7.95 26.55 13.91
CA VAL A 1002 -7.69 26.18 15.31
C VAL A 1002 -8.86 25.40 15.93
N GLU A 1003 -10.10 25.78 15.63
CA GLU A 1003 -11.31 25.09 16.12
C GLU A 1003 -11.46 23.69 15.51
N ASN A 1004 -10.98 23.48 14.28
CA ASN A 1004 -10.99 22.18 13.61
C ASN A 1004 -9.81 21.28 14.01
N ALA A 1005 -8.81 21.81 14.71
CA ALA A 1005 -7.67 21.04 15.18
C ALA A 1005 -8.03 20.20 16.42
N PRO A 1006 -7.35 19.07 16.66
CA PRO A 1006 -7.44 18.38 17.95
C PRO A 1006 -7.03 19.31 19.10
N GLU A 1007 -7.76 19.25 20.22
CA GLU A 1007 -7.46 20.06 21.41
C GLU A 1007 -6.16 19.59 22.09
N PHE A 1008 -5.41 20.53 22.66
CA PHE A 1008 -4.23 20.22 23.48
C PHE A 1008 -4.66 19.77 24.89
N ASP A 1009 -4.25 18.57 25.29
CA ASP A 1009 -4.51 17.98 26.62
C ASP A 1009 -3.77 18.72 27.73
N ALA A 1010 -2.56 19.20 27.45
CA ALA A 1010 -1.80 20.05 28.36
C ALA A 1010 -0.80 20.95 27.62
N ILE A 1011 -0.41 22.03 28.31
CA ILE A 1011 0.54 23.03 27.82
C ILE A 1011 1.80 23.01 28.70
N LEU A 1012 2.96 22.83 28.06
CA LEU A 1012 4.26 22.87 28.68
C LEU A 1012 4.86 24.28 28.59
N GLY A 1013 5.08 24.91 29.76
CA GLY A 1013 5.83 26.17 29.85
C GLY A 1013 5.07 27.42 29.39
N GLY A 1014 5.83 28.46 29.05
CA GLY A 1014 5.32 29.74 28.56
C GLY A 1014 4.25 30.42 29.44
N ASN A 1015 3.25 31.01 28.80
CA ASN A 1015 2.09 31.64 29.42
C ASN A 1015 0.95 30.64 29.71
N GLY A 1016 1.08 29.40 29.22
CA GLY A 1016 0.13 28.30 29.45
C GLY A 1016 -1.13 28.38 28.58
N VAL A 1017 -1.08 29.08 27.44
CA VAL A 1017 -2.20 29.24 26.49
C VAL A 1017 -1.65 29.16 25.07
N PHE A 1018 -2.24 28.30 24.24
CA PHE A 1018 -2.01 28.33 22.80
C PHE A 1018 -2.71 29.55 22.18
N SER A 1019 -1.99 30.32 21.39
CA SER A 1019 -2.53 31.42 20.60
C SER A 1019 -1.79 31.54 19.27
N VAL A 1020 -2.49 31.89 18.20
CA VAL A 1020 -1.87 32.20 16.90
C VAL A 1020 -0.85 33.35 17.02
N SER A 1021 -1.04 34.26 17.98
CA SER A 1021 -0.08 35.33 18.27
C SER A 1021 1.28 34.81 18.75
N ASP A 1022 1.35 33.58 19.25
CA ASP A 1022 2.57 32.96 19.74
C ASP A 1022 3.61 32.70 18.64
N PHE A 1023 3.15 32.71 17.38
CA PHE A 1023 3.96 32.57 16.17
C PHE A 1023 4.33 33.91 15.54
N THR A 1024 3.98 35.02 16.18
CA THR A 1024 4.22 36.36 15.65
C THR A 1024 5.03 37.21 16.62
N ALA A 1025 5.58 38.32 16.14
CA ALA A 1025 6.37 39.27 16.93
C ALA A 1025 7.65 38.68 17.54
N PHE A 1026 8.26 37.71 16.86
CA PHE A 1026 9.63 37.26 17.17
C PHE A 1026 10.63 38.41 16.94
N ALA A 1027 11.57 38.58 17.88
CA ALA A 1027 12.47 39.73 17.98
C ALA A 1027 13.65 39.68 17.01
#